data_AF-A0A162GB76-F1
#
_entry.id   AF-A0A162GB76-F1
#
_cell.length_a   1.000
_cell.length_b   1.000
_cell.length_c   1.000
_cell.angle_alpha   90.00
_cell.angle_beta   90.00
_cell.angle_gamma   90.00
#
_symmetry.space_group_name_H-M   'P 1'
#
loop_
_entity.id
_entity.type
_entity.pdbx_description
1 polymer ?
#
loop_
_entity_poly.entity_id
_entity_poly.type
_entity_poly.pdbx_seq_one_letter_code
_entity_poly.pdbx_strand_id
1 'polypeptide(L)'
;MSLRIVIVCALCLMMLSIASAESVSLPLKSVKKPSADLLNRSGSPLDVGQAAALANQGTDLSTFNPIENKMWQNRIYDAVENVPGAYPAAARGVQFLSEEAALPFTYMSRVQSIESPGLFYRLSLSRYSHTTLMRAALLRKLGYYVPSPKYYRNLRVQFANEEEKEAFLKNAQESMISDFESRGWVTENNKTNHTVVFSDAVLEPAVAEYFDIQWGYAPDPNNPDQLPTVQRFSRYRAYRALILPFSLVDVPESINRFSPKLGSVLSGHVVLTHPSAESFSACTYEDARWLVRRLAQLRYQDFQDIVKAGAFPSELEELVLAKLIHRAHNALELFNLKGAANWSLPRLDISTKSGLVQNGKVMKEFVPGYPQRFAHGDRQSPFQDGDLERYLGIRSKSMAIGTVINYLNEKLDLLKVNDLYANRREEITNRIMDHIRTKPNEPLYQQVEAWGGPVGGFNLAATRHVSTGTYYGSSAAIQLVDNMSVAGRLGYFMTLDGVPDVVPFAGANVMVMRDYTHVRPLLSITEGAKVPWKNILLPRYMNNLSQVLTEKDLITSEDGKKQQPLDAFLAELREGEVFTITDSVALSAYAQLTSSLDVLMGITPLSFINSVSVGADGSRAILRQTSFMRTKEGIQVYVRNQKASALGMSLDVNYFINLMRVRASTTWTDLNTDAFVIDYNPEYAELLDTENADSKFVKDFLATRNNLKPALRSLFKSNDPELLYANFAHKKFEIDHQLKTKEMRTKVFAIRMNSFTEDHLLKIRYPRSPDAPDLDPKDSEVTLFANKRGELKGRDLLGFATDWIKGILSKWKPDNKIDLAETNDPNPANTPFGKAYWRTVTTEADLTVKGTQYPSVAVIQHVWGGWHLNRKKFFKLLDEVQQELNGAPLMSYRLIEPEAFSTVTAVDFYRITANLSILPGGLDKVRDLVLQPDANGKSVKRSKFISGVFQKLSEKMGRKARANDKEMFDDMLKVLGNGNYNAGKNRYMAACYEYHENRHGGGKNDSAQNTPTSAWLNGTNYDCMIPWMEKLLKASASYPKDKKSQTQWMTNVLYILEEEIPLPQLLKFLGEENYVFFVRINGFRSGDEDGDLEYFSNTLGDPKKNMDYASGLIAMFANKTRISPIELDRSQGSFR
;
A
#
# COMPACT_ATOMS: atom_id res chain seq x y z
N MET A 1 -14.45 4.04 -26.87
CA MET A 1 -13.16 4.46 -26.27
C MET A 1 -12.49 3.24 -25.66
N SER A 2 -11.26 2.93 -26.06
CA SER A 2 -10.75 1.55 -26.05
C SER A 2 -10.29 1.05 -24.68
N LEU A 3 -10.50 -0.24 -24.45
CA LEU A 3 -10.06 -1.08 -23.33
C LEU A 3 -8.55 -0.94 -22.98
N ARG A 4 -7.74 -0.39 -23.89
CA ARG A 4 -6.32 -0.06 -23.64
C ARG A 4 -6.11 1.09 -22.66
N ILE A 5 -7.05 2.03 -22.58
CA ILE A 5 -6.96 3.20 -21.67
C ILE A 5 -7.18 2.76 -20.20
N VAL A 6 -8.01 1.73 -19.98
CA VAL A 6 -8.33 1.22 -18.64
C VAL A 6 -7.17 0.40 -18.03
N ILE A 7 -6.42 -0.34 -18.87
CA ILE A 7 -5.23 -1.08 -18.46
C ILE A 7 -4.08 -0.13 -18.11
N VAL A 8 -3.99 1.01 -18.80
CA VAL A 8 -3.05 2.09 -18.47
C VAL A 8 -3.42 2.74 -17.13
N CYS A 9 -4.70 2.99 -16.82
CA CYS A 9 -5.09 3.60 -15.53
C CYS A 9 -4.76 2.76 -14.28
N ALA A 10 -4.84 1.42 -14.33
CA ALA A 10 -4.46 0.56 -13.21
C ALA A 10 -2.94 0.47 -13.00
N LEU A 11 -2.15 0.65 -14.06
CA LEU A 11 -0.69 0.85 -14.01
C LEU A 11 -0.33 2.31 -13.62
N CYS A 12 -1.14 3.30 -13.99
CA CYS A 12 -0.96 4.71 -13.63
C CYS A 12 -1.12 4.96 -12.13
N LEU A 13 -1.95 4.20 -11.41
CA LEU A 13 -2.01 4.25 -9.94
C LEU A 13 -0.71 3.77 -9.27
N MET A 14 0.13 3.00 -9.96
CA MET A 14 1.51 2.69 -9.53
C MET A 14 2.53 3.76 -9.98
N MET A 15 2.17 4.64 -10.93
CA MET A 15 3.05 5.69 -11.48
C MET A 15 2.76 7.10 -10.95
N LEU A 16 1.66 7.29 -10.20
CA LEU A 16 1.25 8.61 -9.70
C LEU A 16 2.12 9.18 -8.56
N SER A 17 3.12 8.44 -8.07
CA SER A 17 4.18 8.93 -7.17
C SER A 17 5.42 9.46 -7.89
N ILE A 18 5.52 9.29 -9.21
CA ILE A 18 6.60 9.83 -10.04
C ILE A 18 5.98 10.85 -10.99
N ALA A 19 5.72 12.06 -10.48
CA ALA A 19 5.29 13.16 -11.32
C ALA A 19 6.25 13.29 -12.54
N SER A 20 5.71 13.06 -13.74
CA SER A 20 6.30 13.18 -15.09
C SER A 20 7.08 12.01 -15.75
N ALA A 21 7.10 10.78 -15.21
CA ALA A 21 7.76 9.65 -15.90
C ALA A 21 6.78 8.68 -16.58
N GLU A 22 6.87 8.55 -17.91
CA GLU A 22 6.25 7.49 -18.70
C GLU A 22 6.99 6.14 -18.53
N SER A 23 6.42 5.02 -18.99
CA SER A 23 7.10 3.71 -18.95
C SER A 23 6.95 2.87 -20.21
N VAL A 24 7.94 2.01 -20.46
CA VAL A 24 7.93 0.97 -21.49
C VAL A 24 7.87 -0.39 -20.84
N SER A 25 6.93 -1.20 -21.31
CA SER A 25 6.74 -2.58 -20.86
C SER A 25 7.24 -3.57 -21.93
N LEU A 26 8.21 -4.41 -21.53
CA LEU A 26 8.89 -5.40 -22.36
C LEU A 26 8.53 -6.82 -21.89
N PRO A 27 7.71 -7.58 -22.64
CA PRO A 27 7.28 -8.91 -22.21
C PRO A 27 8.45 -9.91 -22.20
N LEU A 28 8.59 -10.68 -21.12
CA LEU A 28 9.68 -11.66 -20.95
C LEU A 28 9.58 -12.87 -21.90
N LYS A 29 8.37 -13.25 -22.31
CA LYS A 29 8.09 -14.49 -23.08
C LYS A 29 7.24 -14.29 -24.34
N SER A 30 6.89 -13.05 -24.68
CA SER A 30 6.07 -12.76 -25.87
C SER A 30 6.90 -12.12 -26.97
N VAL A 31 6.73 -12.60 -28.19
CA VAL A 31 7.38 -12.03 -29.37
C VAL A 31 6.53 -10.87 -29.87
N LYS A 32 6.84 -9.64 -29.41
CA LYS A 32 6.45 -8.43 -30.15
C LYS A 32 7.04 -8.51 -31.56
N LYS A 33 6.45 -7.80 -32.53
CA LYS A 33 6.93 -7.77 -33.93
C LYS A 33 8.46 -7.49 -33.97
N PRO A 34 9.29 -8.42 -34.48
CA PRO A 34 10.74 -8.22 -34.58
C PRO A 34 11.11 -6.96 -35.38
N SER A 35 12.32 -6.45 -35.18
CA SER A 35 12.80 -5.32 -35.99
C SER A 35 13.01 -5.74 -37.45
N ALA A 36 12.93 -4.77 -38.35
CA ALA A 36 12.96 -5.01 -39.80
C ALA A 36 14.38 -5.02 -40.39
N ASP A 37 15.40 -4.88 -39.54
CA ASP A 37 16.78 -4.60 -39.92
C ASP A 37 17.77 -5.62 -39.35
N LEU A 38 17.35 -6.85 -39.06
CA LEU A 38 18.23 -7.87 -38.45
C LEU A 38 19.15 -8.55 -39.47
N LEU A 39 20.39 -8.83 -39.07
CA LEU A 39 21.34 -9.66 -39.81
C LEU A 39 21.46 -11.04 -39.15
N ASN A 40 21.33 -12.10 -39.94
CA ASN A 40 21.58 -13.46 -39.46
C ASN A 40 23.09 -13.69 -39.14
N ARG A 41 23.44 -14.89 -38.68
CA ARG A 41 24.85 -15.23 -38.37
C ARG A 41 25.79 -15.20 -39.58
N SER A 42 25.28 -15.33 -40.80
CA SER A 42 26.06 -15.22 -42.04
C SER A 42 26.14 -13.79 -42.58
N GLY A 43 25.57 -12.80 -41.86
CA GLY A 43 25.56 -11.40 -42.28
C GLY A 43 24.50 -11.04 -43.33
N SER A 44 23.55 -11.92 -43.61
CA SER A 44 22.45 -11.68 -44.56
C SER A 44 21.24 -11.05 -43.86
N PRO A 45 20.57 -10.05 -44.46
CA PRO A 45 19.35 -9.46 -43.92
C PRO A 45 18.22 -10.49 -43.74
N LEU A 46 17.51 -10.39 -42.62
CA LEU A 46 16.31 -11.16 -42.32
C LEU A 46 15.08 -10.28 -42.51
N ASP A 47 14.09 -10.78 -43.25
CA ASP A 47 12.77 -10.17 -43.23
C ASP A 47 12.08 -10.40 -41.86
N VAL A 48 11.13 -9.54 -41.50
CA VAL A 48 10.37 -9.61 -40.26
C VAL A 48 9.67 -10.96 -40.10
N GLY A 49 9.12 -11.54 -41.17
CA GLY A 49 8.48 -12.85 -41.14
C GLY A 49 9.46 -13.98 -40.81
N GLN A 50 10.66 -13.93 -41.38
CA GLN A 50 11.73 -14.89 -41.10
C GLN A 50 12.24 -14.77 -39.67
N ALA A 51 12.47 -13.54 -39.19
CA ALA A 51 12.87 -13.28 -37.80
C ALA A 51 11.81 -13.77 -36.81
N ALA A 52 10.52 -13.55 -37.10
CA ALA A 52 9.41 -14.03 -36.27
C ALA A 52 9.35 -15.56 -36.25
N ALA A 53 9.57 -16.24 -37.39
CA ALA A 53 9.64 -17.69 -37.46
C ALA A 53 10.79 -18.26 -36.61
N LEU A 54 11.97 -17.64 -36.66
CA LEU A 54 13.13 -18.02 -35.84
C LEU A 54 12.84 -17.84 -34.34
N ALA A 55 12.22 -16.72 -33.95
CA ALA A 55 11.83 -16.48 -32.57
C ALA A 55 10.81 -17.52 -32.07
N ASN A 56 9.82 -17.87 -32.89
CA ASN A 56 8.82 -18.91 -32.57
C ASN A 56 9.44 -20.31 -32.43
N GLN A 57 10.58 -20.57 -33.08
CA GLN A 57 11.37 -21.79 -32.91
C GLN A 57 12.29 -21.76 -31.67
N GLY A 58 12.25 -20.68 -30.88
CA GLY A 58 13.08 -20.51 -29.68
C GLY A 58 14.46 -19.91 -29.93
N THR A 59 14.71 -19.35 -31.12
CA THR A 59 15.99 -18.67 -31.41
C THR A 59 16.06 -17.32 -30.69
N ASP A 60 17.13 -17.09 -29.94
CA ASP A 60 17.40 -15.81 -29.29
C ASP A 60 17.83 -14.74 -30.30
N LEU A 61 16.87 -13.92 -30.77
CA LEU A 61 17.11 -12.83 -31.71
C LEU A 61 18.03 -11.74 -31.16
N SER A 62 18.28 -11.68 -29.84
CA SER A 62 19.22 -10.71 -29.26
C SER A 62 20.67 -10.97 -29.66
N THR A 63 20.96 -12.14 -30.24
CA THR A 63 22.29 -12.51 -30.75
C THR A 63 22.60 -11.94 -32.15
N PHE A 64 21.61 -11.34 -32.81
CA PHE A 64 21.72 -10.75 -34.14
C PHE A 64 21.94 -9.24 -34.04
N ASN A 65 22.83 -8.69 -34.87
CA ASN A 65 23.02 -7.24 -34.96
C ASN A 65 22.02 -6.63 -35.95
N PRO A 66 21.63 -5.35 -35.78
CA PRO A 66 20.97 -4.63 -36.84
C PRO A 66 21.93 -4.33 -38.00
N ILE A 67 21.37 -4.00 -39.16
CA ILE A 67 22.09 -3.39 -40.27
C ILE A 67 22.70 -2.07 -39.79
N GLU A 68 24.00 -1.90 -39.97
CA GLU A 68 24.69 -0.65 -39.64
C GLU A 68 24.14 0.52 -40.43
N ASN A 69 24.01 1.67 -39.78
CA ASN A 69 23.53 2.90 -40.38
C ASN A 69 24.23 4.10 -39.74
N LYS A 70 23.80 5.33 -40.05
CA LYS A 70 24.43 6.52 -39.47
C LYS A 70 24.10 6.74 -37.98
N MET A 71 23.06 6.09 -37.44
CA MET A 71 22.73 6.15 -36.01
C MET A 71 23.57 5.16 -35.19
N TRP A 72 23.81 3.95 -35.70
CA TRP A 72 24.53 2.90 -34.99
C TRP A 72 25.47 2.08 -35.88
N GLN A 73 26.65 1.76 -35.36
CA GLN A 73 27.70 0.95 -36.02
C GLN A 73 28.27 -0.08 -35.04
N ASN A 74 28.75 -1.22 -35.54
CA ASN A 74 29.30 -2.31 -34.71
C ASN A 74 30.74 -2.01 -34.24
N ARG A 75 30.96 -0.83 -33.63
CA ARG A 75 32.23 -0.42 -33.01
C ARG A 75 31.99 0.25 -31.66
N ILE A 76 33.06 0.42 -30.88
CA ILE A 76 33.07 1.19 -29.64
C ILE A 76 33.79 2.51 -29.94
N TYR A 77 33.16 3.63 -29.63
CA TYR A 77 33.77 4.95 -29.77
C TYR A 77 34.38 5.41 -28.44
N ASP A 78 35.34 6.33 -28.50
CA ASP A 78 35.84 7.01 -27.30
C ASP A 78 34.74 7.81 -26.62
N ALA A 79 34.76 7.88 -25.28
CA ALA A 79 33.75 8.59 -24.50
C ALA A 79 33.67 10.09 -24.85
N VAL A 80 34.83 10.70 -25.13
CA VAL A 80 34.99 12.09 -25.57
C VAL A 80 35.99 12.13 -26.72
N GLU A 81 35.69 12.90 -27.77
CA GLU A 81 36.64 13.20 -28.85
C GLU A 81 37.42 14.46 -28.50
N ASN A 82 38.73 14.31 -28.30
CA ASN A 82 39.64 15.44 -28.14
C ASN A 82 40.34 15.73 -29.46
N VAL A 83 39.66 16.46 -30.34
CA VAL A 83 40.26 16.99 -31.57
C VAL A 83 40.73 18.42 -31.30
N PRO A 84 42.05 18.70 -31.33
CA PRO A 84 42.57 20.06 -31.14
C PRO A 84 41.94 21.04 -32.14
N GLY A 85 41.46 22.18 -31.65
CA GLY A 85 40.81 23.21 -32.48
C GLY A 85 39.34 22.93 -32.86
N ALA A 86 38.77 21.77 -32.50
CA ALA A 86 37.37 21.46 -32.80
C ALA A 86 36.36 22.24 -31.94
N TYR A 87 36.82 22.94 -30.90
CA TYR A 87 36.00 23.77 -30.03
C TYR A 87 36.81 24.98 -29.53
N PRO A 88 36.18 26.17 -29.38
CA PRO A 88 36.88 27.39 -29.00
C PRO A 88 37.46 27.33 -27.57
N ALA A 89 38.49 28.13 -27.30
CA ALA A 89 38.96 28.36 -25.94
C ALA A 89 37.91 29.12 -25.10
N ALA A 90 37.69 28.70 -23.86
CA ALA A 90 36.65 29.22 -22.97
C ALA A 90 36.71 30.76 -22.79
N ALA A 91 37.92 31.30 -22.65
CA ALA A 91 38.17 32.74 -22.47
C ALA A 91 37.93 33.59 -23.73
N ARG A 92 38.17 33.02 -24.93
CA ARG A 92 37.86 33.66 -26.21
C ARG A 92 36.36 33.64 -26.48
N GLY A 93 35.71 32.53 -26.13
CA GLY A 93 34.25 32.42 -26.12
C GLY A 93 33.61 32.25 -27.50
N VAL A 94 32.31 32.51 -27.54
CA VAL A 94 31.44 32.41 -28.71
C VAL A 94 30.58 33.65 -28.85
N GLN A 95 30.15 33.97 -30.07
CA GLN A 95 29.18 35.01 -30.36
C GLN A 95 27.78 34.39 -30.46
N PHE A 96 26.81 34.94 -29.73
CA PHE A 96 25.40 34.57 -29.86
C PHE A 96 24.85 35.02 -31.22
N LEU A 97 24.04 34.17 -31.86
CA LEU A 97 23.41 34.47 -33.14
C LEU A 97 21.89 34.44 -33.05
N SER A 98 21.32 33.37 -32.52
CA SER A 98 19.86 33.20 -32.43
C SER A 98 19.47 32.14 -31.41
N GLU A 99 18.25 32.24 -30.91
CA GLU A 99 17.61 31.15 -30.16
C GLU A 99 17.29 29.98 -31.12
N GLU A 100 17.53 28.74 -30.70
CA GLU A 100 17.18 27.54 -31.48
C GLU A 100 15.96 26.83 -30.88
N ALA A 101 15.97 26.59 -29.56
CA ALA A 101 14.87 25.92 -28.88
C ALA A 101 14.87 26.24 -27.38
N ALA A 102 13.66 26.38 -26.82
CA ALA A 102 13.39 26.43 -25.40
C ALA A 102 12.64 25.15 -24.99
N LEU A 103 13.35 24.23 -24.35
CA LEU A 103 12.80 22.97 -23.84
C LEU A 103 12.66 23.05 -22.31
N PRO A 104 11.78 22.26 -21.67
CA PRO A 104 11.71 22.21 -20.22
C PRO A 104 13.09 21.95 -19.61
N PHE A 105 13.55 22.88 -18.76
CA PHE A 105 14.83 22.82 -18.06
C PHE A 105 16.10 22.98 -18.92
N THR A 106 15.96 23.25 -20.22
CA THR A 106 17.07 23.36 -21.18
C THR A 106 16.84 24.48 -22.19
N TYR A 107 17.78 25.40 -22.29
CA TYR A 107 17.78 26.47 -23.28
C TYR A 107 18.88 26.25 -24.32
N MET A 108 18.53 26.30 -25.61
CA MET A 108 19.43 26.04 -26.73
C MET A 108 19.51 27.24 -27.67
N SER A 109 20.72 27.59 -28.07
CA SER A 109 20.99 28.73 -28.95
C SER A 109 22.08 28.42 -29.97
N ARG A 110 22.03 29.08 -31.11
CA ARG A 110 23.06 29.02 -32.12
C ARG A 110 24.15 30.02 -31.82
N VAL A 111 25.39 29.56 -31.87
CA VAL A 111 26.56 30.40 -31.60
C VAL A 111 27.67 30.19 -32.63
N GLN A 112 28.53 31.19 -32.78
CA GLN A 112 29.70 31.17 -33.67
C GLN A 112 30.98 31.27 -32.85
N SER A 113 32.02 30.52 -33.23
CA SER A 113 33.34 30.68 -32.60
C SER A 113 33.97 32.03 -32.97
N ILE A 114 34.41 32.77 -31.96
CA ILE A 114 35.14 34.04 -32.15
C ILE A 114 36.56 33.78 -32.67
N GLU A 115 37.18 32.67 -32.23
CA GLU A 115 38.53 32.27 -32.65
C GLU A 115 38.55 31.71 -34.08
N SER A 116 37.46 31.08 -34.51
CA SER A 116 37.33 30.44 -35.81
C SER A 116 35.94 30.69 -36.40
N PRO A 117 35.72 31.85 -37.03
CA PRO A 117 34.40 32.27 -37.51
C PRO A 117 33.71 31.30 -38.47
N GLY A 118 34.43 30.37 -39.10
CA GLY A 118 33.83 29.32 -39.94
C GLY A 118 33.09 28.22 -39.16
N LEU A 119 33.20 28.17 -37.83
CA LEU A 119 32.65 27.10 -36.99
C LEU A 119 31.44 27.59 -36.19
N PHE A 120 30.33 26.88 -36.34
CA PHE A 120 29.07 27.11 -35.64
C PHE A 120 28.76 25.95 -34.70
N TYR A 121 28.19 26.29 -33.56
CA TYR A 121 27.84 25.33 -32.52
C TYR A 121 26.42 25.61 -32.03
N ARG A 122 25.81 24.58 -31.44
CA ARG A 122 24.70 24.77 -30.54
C ARG A 122 25.25 24.93 -29.13
N LEU A 123 24.90 26.04 -28.49
CA LEU A 123 25.12 26.31 -27.07
C LEU A 123 23.88 25.89 -26.30
N SER A 124 24.07 25.04 -25.31
CA SER A 124 23.01 24.60 -24.42
C SER A 124 23.32 24.96 -22.97
N LEU A 125 22.33 25.55 -22.29
CA LEU A 125 22.29 25.76 -20.85
C LEU A 125 21.21 24.84 -20.28
N SER A 126 21.55 23.97 -19.34
CA SER A 126 20.60 22.95 -18.88
C SER A 126 20.83 22.50 -17.45
N ARG A 127 19.75 22.24 -16.72
CA ARG A 127 19.81 21.53 -15.42
C ARG A 127 20.21 20.06 -15.56
N TYR A 128 20.34 19.57 -16.79
CA TYR A 128 20.73 18.21 -17.15
C TYR A 128 22.01 18.15 -17.99
N SER A 129 22.86 19.18 -17.95
CA SER A 129 24.15 19.21 -18.67
C SER A 129 24.97 17.96 -18.36
N HIS A 130 25.20 17.63 -17.08
CA HIS A 130 26.00 16.48 -16.67
C HIS A 130 25.40 15.14 -17.12
N THR A 131 24.09 15.00 -17.00
CA THR A 131 23.31 13.83 -17.45
C THR A 131 23.45 13.62 -18.96
N THR A 132 23.36 14.70 -19.74
CA THR A 132 23.48 14.67 -21.21
C THR A 132 24.88 14.28 -21.66
N LEU A 133 25.92 14.85 -21.04
CA LEU A 133 27.31 14.51 -21.33
C LEU A 133 27.61 13.03 -21.03
N MET A 134 27.12 12.54 -19.89
CA MET A 134 27.22 11.14 -19.50
C MET A 134 26.47 10.22 -20.47
N ARG A 135 25.26 10.62 -20.91
CA ARG A 135 24.47 9.88 -21.92
C ARG A 135 25.18 9.80 -23.26
N ALA A 136 25.75 10.92 -23.73
CA ALA A 136 26.53 10.96 -24.96
C ALA A 136 27.68 9.96 -24.91
N ALA A 137 28.45 9.94 -23.82
CA ALA A 137 29.55 9.01 -23.63
C ALA A 137 29.10 7.54 -23.59
N LEU A 138 27.99 7.22 -22.90
CA LEU A 138 27.44 5.86 -22.89
C LEU A 138 26.98 5.43 -24.28
N LEU A 139 26.22 6.28 -24.99
CA LEU A 139 25.75 6.01 -26.36
C LEU A 139 26.92 5.71 -27.30
N ARG A 140 27.99 6.50 -27.23
CA ARG A 140 29.24 6.30 -27.98
C ARG A 140 29.91 4.96 -27.64
N LYS A 141 30.05 4.62 -26.36
CA LYS A 141 30.61 3.32 -25.94
C LYS A 141 29.73 2.13 -26.38
N LEU A 142 28.43 2.33 -26.56
CA LEU A 142 27.49 1.32 -27.07
C LEU A 142 27.42 1.24 -28.61
N GLY A 143 28.14 2.09 -29.33
CA GLY A 143 28.24 2.09 -30.80
C GLY A 143 27.29 3.04 -31.53
N TYR A 144 26.58 3.91 -30.81
CA TYR A 144 25.81 4.97 -31.43
C TYR A 144 26.73 6.11 -31.85
N TYR A 145 26.43 6.70 -33.01
CA TYR A 145 27.10 7.91 -33.46
C TYR A 145 26.44 9.13 -32.81
N VAL A 146 27.15 9.73 -31.85
CA VAL A 146 26.76 10.98 -31.19
C VAL A 146 27.98 11.90 -31.27
N PRO A 147 27.85 13.12 -31.80
CA PRO A 147 28.92 14.12 -31.73
C PRO A 147 29.36 14.30 -30.29
N SER A 148 30.67 14.41 -30.02
CA SER A 148 31.14 14.54 -28.64
C SER A 148 30.89 15.96 -28.13
N PRO A 149 29.89 16.25 -27.28
CA PRO A 149 29.68 17.58 -26.70
C PRO A 149 30.87 17.97 -25.81
N LYS A 150 31.12 19.27 -25.67
CA LYS A 150 32.16 19.81 -24.80
C LYS A 150 31.57 20.68 -23.69
N TYR A 151 31.90 20.32 -22.46
CA TYR A 151 31.55 21.06 -21.26
C TYR A 151 32.49 22.24 -21.00
N TYR A 152 31.93 23.36 -20.55
CA TYR A 152 32.65 24.56 -20.17
C TYR A 152 32.22 25.02 -18.78
N ARG A 153 33.21 25.19 -17.89
CA ARG A 153 33.01 25.79 -16.57
C ARG A 153 32.97 27.31 -16.55
N ASN A 154 33.41 27.97 -17.62
CA ASN A 154 33.53 29.42 -17.73
C ASN A 154 33.48 29.82 -19.22
N LEU A 155 32.36 29.59 -19.89
CA LEU A 155 32.22 29.97 -21.30
C LEU A 155 31.82 31.44 -21.41
N ARG A 156 32.63 32.23 -22.11
CA ARG A 156 32.27 33.60 -22.48
C ARG A 156 31.35 33.59 -23.70
N VAL A 157 30.23 34.30 -23.61
CA VAL A 157 29.28 34.55 -24.69
C VAL A 157 29.22 36.05 -24.93
N GLN A 158 29.39 36.47 -26.20
CA GLN A 158 29.30 37.85 -26.64
C GLN A 158 28.01 38.08 -27.42
N PHE A 159 27.35 39.20 -27.15
CA PHE A 159 26.09 39.62 -27.77
C PHE A 159 26.31 40.88 -28.62
N ALA A 160 25.43 41.11 -29.59
CA ALA A 160 25.53 42.27 -30.47
C ALA A 160 25.27 43.59 -29.72
N ASN A 161 24.37 43.56 -28.74
CA ASN A 161 24.01 44.69 -27.90
C ASN A 161 23.46 44.23 -26.53
N GLU A 162 23.21 45.19 -25.64
CA GLU A 162 22.74 44.93 -24.29
C GLU A 162 21.31 44.37 -24.26
N GLU A 163 20.43 44.80 -25.16
CA GLU A 163 19.03 44.36 -25.22
C GLU A 163 18.93 42.86 -25.56
N GLU A 164 19.72 42.41 -26.54
CA GLU A 164 19.83 41.01 -26.93
C GLU A 164 20.35 40.14 -25.78
N LYS A 165 21.35 40.63 -25.04
CA LYS A 165 21.88 39.93 -23.86
C LYS A 165 20.83 39.78 -22.76
N GLU A 166 20.09 40.83 -22.43
CA GLU A 166 19.05 40.78 -21.40
C GLU A 166 17.87 39.89 -21.83
N ALA A 167 17.49 39.91 -23.11
CA ALA A 167 16.49 39.00 -23.67
C ALA A 167 16.93 37.54 -23.58
N PHE A 168 18.19 37.25 -23.95
CA PHE A 168 18.77 35.91 -23.81
C PHE A 168 18.71 35.41 -22.37
N LEU A 169 19.15 36.22 -21.40
CA LEU A 169 19.16 35.84 -19.99
C LEU A 169 17.75 35.56 -19.48
N LYS A 170 16.80 36.43 -19.81
CA LYS A 170 15.40 36.26 -19.44
C LYS A 170 14.81 34.97 -20.01
N ASN A 171 14.94 34.74 -21.33
CA ASN A 171 14.40 33.55 -21.98
C ASN A 171 15.03 32.27 -21.43
N ALA A 172 16.34 32.28 -21.17
CA ALA A 172 17.05 31.15 -20.59
C ALA A 172 16.58 30.86 -19.15
N GLN A 173 16.42 31.87 -18.31
CA GLN A 173 15.90 31.72 -16.94
C GLN A 173 14.48 31.15 -16.91
N GLU A 174 13.60 31.67 -17.77
CA GLU A 174 12.20 31.20 -17.91
C GLU A 174 12.16 29.74 -18.39
N SER A 175 12.91 29.39 -19.43
CA SER A 175 12.95 28.03 -20.00
C SER A 175 13.54 27.01 -19.04
N MET A 176 14.61 27.39 -18.32
CA MET A 176 15.29 26.50 -17.37
C MET A 176 14.55 26.38 -16.04
N ILE A 177 13.56 27.24 -15.78
CA ILE A 177 12.89 27.40 -14.49
C ILE A 177 13.96 27.52 -13.39
N SER A 178 14.88 28.46 -13.59
CA SER A 178 16.10 28.59 -12.80
C SER A 178 16.45 30.05 -12.60
N ASP A 179 16.68 30.43 -11.35
CA ASP A 179 17.23 31.75 -11.04
C ASP A 179 18.76 31.71 -11.19
N PHE A 180 19.28 32.53 -12.11
CA PHE A 180 20.69 32.54 -12.46
C PHE A 180 21.56 33.15 -11.37
N GLU A 181 21.02 34.10 -10.60
CA GLU A 181 21.74 34.78 -9.54
C GLU A 181 21.92 33.86 -8.33
N SER A 182 20.83 33.33 -7.76
CA SER A 182 20.91 32.47 -6.56
C SER A 182 21.66 31.15 -6.78
N ARG A 183 21.66 30.63 -8.01
CA ARG A 183 22.37 29.38 -8.36
C ARG A 183 23.76 29.60 -8.93
N GLY A 184 24.18 30.84 -9.20
CA GLY A 184 25.52 31.13 -9.72
C GLY A 184 25.75 30.61 -11.15
N TRP A 185 24.74 30.67 -12.02
CA TRP A 185 24.88 30.37 -13.45
C TRP A 185 25.79 31.37 -14.18
N VAL A 186 25.80 32.62 -13.72
CA VAL A 186 26.58 33.72 -14.30
C VAL A 186 27.71 34.10 -13.35
N THR A 187 28.96 34.04 -13.82
CA THR A 187 30.15 34.42 -13.04
C THR A 187 30.64 35.82 -13.35
N GLU A 188 30.36 36.32 -14.56
CA GLU A 188 30.68 37.68 -15.00
C GLU A 188 29.55 38.18 -15.93
N ASN A 189 29.03 39.39 -15.68
CA ASN A 189 28.09 40.08 -16.57
C ASN A 189 28.61 41.50 -16.87
N ASN A 190 29.11 41.71 -18.08
CA ASN A 190 29.71 42.97 -18.51
C ASN A 190 28.76 43.73 -19.44
N LYS A 191 28.25 44.87 -18.98
CA LYS A 191 27.35 45.73 -19.74
C LYS A 191 28.01 46.51 -20.87
N THR A 192 29.29 46.86 -20.72
CA THR A 192 30.02 47.67 -21.71
C THR A 192 30.43 46.84 -22.92
N ASN A 193 30.85 45.60 -22.69
CA ASN A 193 31.30 44.70 -23.75
C ASN A 193 30.20 43.76 -24.25
N HIS A 194 29.00 43.83 -23.67
CA HIS A 194 27.87 42.94 -23.93
C HIS A 194 28.29 41.46 -23.84
N THR A 195 29.00 41.09 -22.78
CA THR A 195 29.47 39.71 -22.57
C THR A 195 28.98 39.12 -21.27
N VAL A 196 28.66 37.83 -21.28
CA VAL A 196 28.32 37.03 -20.09
C VAL A 196 29.24 35.83 -20.02
N VAL A 197 29.69 35.46 -18.82
CA VAL A 197 30.43 34.20 -18.59
C VAL A 197 29.55 33.24 -17.81
N PHE A 198 29.29 32.07 -18.38
CA PHE A 198 28.48 31.01 -17.77
C PHE A 198 29.34 29.96 -17.06
N SER A 199 28.90 29.57 -15.86
CA SER A 199 29.56 28.55 -15.03
C SER A 199 29.31 27.11 -15.50
N ASP A 200 28.24 26.89 -16.25
CA ASP A 200 27.88 25.63 -16.88
C ASP A 200 27.32 25.92 -18.27
N ALA A 201 28.04 25.46 -19.29
CA ALA A 201 27.63 25.57 -20.68
C ALA A 201 28.15 24.37 -21.46
N VAL A 202 27.32 23.88 -22.40
CA VAL A 202 27.71 22.80 -23.30
C VAL A 202 27.71 23.33 -24.73
N LEU A 203 28.81 23.11 -25.44
CA LEU A 203 28.87 23.31 -26.89
C LEU A 203 28.86 21.96 -27.60
N GLU A 204 28.08 21.87 -28.67
CA GLU A 204 28.07 20.72 -29.57
C GLU A 204 27.97 21.17 -31.03
N PRO A 205 28.44 20.35 -32.00
CA PRO A 205 28.32 20.70 -33.40
C PRO A 205 26.84 20.68 -33.80
N ALA A 206 26.41 21.63 -34.63
CA ALA A 206 25.06 21.60 -35.18
C ALA A 206 24.93 20.39 -36.12
N VAL A 207 24.16 19.37 -35.74
CA VAL A 207 23.90 18.19 -36.58
C VAL A 207 22.43 18.16 -36.98
N ALA A 208 22.18 18.01 -38.29
CA ALA A 208 20.85 18.06 -38.88
C ALA A 208 20.23 16.69 -39.21
N GLU A 209 20.91 15.57 -38.90
CA GLU A 209 20.54 14.26 -39.46
C GLU A 209 19.60 13.40 -38.58
N TYR A 210 19.59 13.60 -37.26
CA TYR A 210 18.72 12.88 -36.31
C TYR A 210 18.23 13.80 -35.19
N PHE A 211 17.23 13.34 -34.43
CA PHE A 211 16.84 13.99 -33.18
C PHE A 211 17.90 13.77 -32.10
N ASP A 212 17.89 14.65 -31.09
CA ASP A 212 18.94 14.77 -30.08
C ASP A 212 18.93 13.66 -29.01
N ILE A 213 19.36 12.46 -29.38
CA ILE A 213 19.37 11.28 -28.52
C ILE A 213 20.20 11.44 -27.24
N GLN A 214 21.27 12.24 -27.27
CA GLN A 214 22.11 12.53 -26.11
C GLN A 214 21.39 13.37 -25.06
N TRP A 215 20.47 14.23 -25.48
CA TRP A 215 19.65 15.04 -24.58
C TRP A 215 18.53 14.22 -23.92
N GLY A 216 18.33 12.97 -24.35
CA GLY A 216 17.28 12.10 -23.82
C GLY A 216 15.90 12.43 -24.38
N TYR A 217 15.80 13.30 -25.39
CA TYR A 217 14.54 13.57 -26.07
C TYR A 217 14.30 12.53 -27.16
N ALA A 218 13.04 12.12 -27.31
CA ALA A 218 12.59 11.28 -28.41
C ALA A 218 11.26 11.83 -28.95
N PRO A 219 10.93 11.59 -30.24
CA PRO A 219 9.68 12.07 -30.82
C PRO A 219 8.46 11.54 -30.04
N ASP A 220 7.53 12.43 -29.71
CA ASP A 220 6.34 12.15 -28.91
C ASP A 220 5.26 11.48 -29.79
N PRO A 221 4.83 10.23 -29.48
CA PRO A 221 3.78 9.56 -30.24
C PRO A 221 2.39 10.20 -30.10
N ASN A 222 2.18 11.04 -29.09
CA ASN A 222 0.92 11.75 -28.86
C ASN A 222 0.85 13.07 -29.64
N ASN A 223 1.97 13.53 -30.20
CA ASN A 223 2.02 14.68 -31.10
C ASN A 223 1.81 14.22 -32.56
N PRO A 224 0.72 14.64 -33.24
CA PRO A 224 0.44 14.25 -34.63
C PRO A 224 1.57 14.56 -35.62
N ASP A 225 2.32 15.64 -35.39
CA ASP A 225 3.42 16.07 -36.28
C ASP A 225 4.66 15.16 -36.14
N GLN A 226 4.82 14.52 -34.97
CA GLN A 226 5.96 13.67 -34.65
C GLN A 226 5.66 12.17 -34.83
N LEU A 227 4.39 11.78 -34.85
CA LEU A 227 3.95 10.40 -35.03
C LEU A 227 4.55 9.70 -36.27
N PRO A 228 4.62 10.34 -37.47
CA PRO A 228 5.25 9.71 -38.65
C PRO A 228 6.72 9.35 -38.41
N THR A 229 7.42 10.18 -37.64
CA THR A 229 8.83 9.98 -37.27
C THR A 229 8.97 8.77 -36.35
N VAL A 230 8.11 8.66 -35.32
CA VAL A 230 8.06 7.46 -34.44
C VAL A 230 7.77 6.20 -35.26
N GLN A 231 6.79 6.24 -36.17
CA GLN A 231 6.43 5.09 -37.02
C GLN A 231 7.56 4.66 -37.97
N ARG A 232 8.39 5.60 -38.42
CA ARG A 232 9.56 5.33 -39.25
C ARG A 232 10.68 4.70 -38.44
N PHE A 233 11.06 5.32 -37.33
CA PHE A 233 12.21 4.87 -36.53
C PHE A 233 11.92 3.61 -35.72
N SER A 234 10.68 3.40 -35.27
CA SER A 234 10.25 2.19 -34.57
C SER A 234 10.34 0.90 -35.40
N ARG A 235 10.84 0.94 -36.64
CA ARG A 235 11.16 -0.26 -37.44
C ARG A 235 12.58 -0.80 -37.19
N TYR A 236 13.48 0.03 -36.68
CA TYR A 236 14.90 -0.26 -36.53
C TYR A 236 15.26 -0.59 -35.08
N ARG A 237 16.04 -1.65 -34.87
CA ARG A 237 16.43 -2.10 -33.51
C ARG A 237 17.24 -1.02 -32.76
N ALA A 238 18.14 -0.33 -33.45
CA ALA A 238 18.97 0.72 -32.85
C ALA A 238 18.12 1.81 -32.18
N TYR A 239 17.05 2.29 -32.84
CA TYR A 239 16.15 3.27 -32.23
C TYR A 239 15.34 2.66 -31.08
N ARG A 240 14.75 1.47 -31.29
CA ARG A 240 13.93 0.78 -30.26
C ARG A 240 14.68 0.59 -28.95
N ALA A 241 15.97 0.25 -29.01
CA ALA A 241 16.79 -0.05 -27.85
C ALA A 241 17.27 1.19 -27.08
N LEU A 242 17.08 2.42 -27.60
CA LEU A 242 17.51 3.68 -26.94
C LEU A 242 16.90 3.90 -25.56
N ILE A 243 15.74 3.28 -25.26
CA ILE A 243 15.16 3.31 -23.91
C ILE A 243 16.15 2.85 -22.83
N LEU A 244 17.07 1.94 -23.15
CA LEU A 244 18.07 1.47 -22.18
C LEU A 244 19.12 2.52 -21.80
N PRO A 245 19.92 3.09 -22.74
CA PRO A 245 20.85 4.15 -22.39
C PRO A 245 20.14 5.39 -21.84
N PHE A 246 18.90 5.67 -22.27
CA PHE A 246 18.10 6.75 -21.70
C PHE A 246 17.85 6.50 -20.21
N SER A 247 17.34 5.31 -19.86
CA SER A 247 17.04 4.94 -18.48
C SER A 247 18.30 4.76 -17.63
N LEU A 248 19.37 4.15 -18.13
CA LEU A 248 20.61 3.82 -17.39
C LEU A 248 21.30 5.04 -16.79
N VAL A 249 21.34 6.14 -17.55
CA VAL A 249 22.03 7.37 -17.18
C VAL A 249 21.07 8.54 -17.01
N ASP A 250 19.79 8.27 -16.77
CA ASP A 250 18.83 9.28 -16.34
C ASP A 250 19.16 9.69 -14.91
N VAL A 251 20.17 10.54 -14.76
CA VAL A 251 20.60 11.11 -13.49
C VAL A 251 19.72 12.35 -13.24
N PRO A 252 18.82 12.33 -12.25
CA PRO A 252 18.07 13.51 -11.87
C PRO A 252 18.99 14.57 -11.27
N GLU A 253 18.50 15.80 -11.11
CA GLU A 253 19.32 16.92 -10.59
C GLU A 253 20.01 16.53 -9.26
N SER A 254 19.24 15.92 -8.35
CA SER A 254 19.75 15.32 -7.12
C SER A 254 20.31 13.92 -7.36
N ILE A 255 21.60 13.72 -7.08
CA ILE A 255 22.26 12.42 -7.16
C ILE A 255 21.69 11.45 -6.12
N ASN A 256 21.13 11.94 -5.00
CA ASN A 256 20.50 11.08 -4.01
C ASN A 256 19.32 10.30 -4.60
N ARG A 257 18.56 10.92 -5.52
CA ARG A 257 17.42 10.31 -6.23
C ARG A 257 17.82 9.42 -7.41
N PHE A 258 19.10 9.40 -7.78
CA PHE A 258 19.61 8.46 -8.78
C PHE A 258 19.60 7.04 -8.18
N SER A 259 18.56 6.28 -8.48
CA SER A 259 18.37 4.93 -7.93
C SER A 259 19.42 3.94 -8.49
N PRO A 260 20.00 3.06 -7.65
CA PRO A 260 20.82 1.94 -8.12
C PRO A 260 20.04 0.89 -8.94
N LYS A 261 18.70 0.99 -8.99
CA LYS A 261 17.81 0.12 -9.77
C LYS A 261 17.55 0.72 -11.16
N LEU A 262 17.65 -0.09 -12.22
CA LEU A 262 17.33 0.35 -13.58
C LEU A 262 15.82 0.30 -13.85
N GLY A 263 15.19 -0.81 -13.50
CA GLY A 263 13.77 -1.07 -13.76
C GLY A 263 13.27 -2.23 -12.92
N SER A 264 12.00 -2.59 -13.09
CA SER A 264 11.34 -3.62 -12.30
C SER A 264 10.72 -4.68 -13.20
N VAL A 265 10.49 -5.89 -12.67
CA VAL A 265 9.63 -6.87 -13.32
C VAL A 265 8.22 -6.75 -12.76
N LEU A 266 7.26 -6.42 -13.60
CA LEU A 266 5.84 -6.32 -13.25
C LEU A 266 5.03 -7.24 -14.17
N SER A 267 4.43 -8.28 -13.59
CA SER A 267 3.55 -9.25 -14.25
C SER A 267 4.10 -9.77 -15.57
N GLY A 268 5.30 -10.37 -15.53
CA GLY A 268 5.93 -10.95 -16.72
C GLY A 268 6.55 -9.93 -17.69
N HIS A 269 6.61 -8.65 -17.32
CA HIS A 269 7.22 -7.60 -18.16
C HIS A 269 8.35 -6.91 -17.42
N VAL A 270 9.45 -6.62 -18.13
CA VAL A 270 10.43 -5.65 -17.65
C VAL A 270 9.88 -4.25 -17.94
N VAL A 271 9.73 -3.45 -16.88
CA VAL A 271 9.24 -2.08 -16.95
C VAL A 271 10.40 -1.12 -16.71
N LEU A 272 10.62 -0.26 -17.70
CA LEU A 272 11.62 0.81 -17.67
C LEU A 272 10.91 2.15 -17.69
N THR A 273 11.33 3.08 -16.85
CA THR A 273 10.72 4.41 -16.70
C THR A 273 11.64 5.50 -17.24
N HIS A 274 11.09 6.40 -18.06
CA HIS A 274 11.80 7.57 -18.59
C HIS A 274 10.76 8.57 -19.12
N PRO A 275 10.98 9.90 -19.07
CA PRO A 275 10.01 10.88 -19.58
C PRO A 275 9.55 10.66 -21.03
N SER A 276 10.42 10.18 -21.92
CA SER A 276 10.09 9.87 -23.33
C SER A 276 9.85 8.37 -23.60
N ALA A 277 9.42 7.60 -22.61
CA ALA A 277 9.33 6.14 -22.74
C ALA A 277 8.33 5.72 -23.84
N GLU A 278 7.18 6.37 -24.01
CA GLU A 278 6.16 5.94 -24.99
C GLU A 278 6.67 5.88 -26.44
N SER A 279 7.65 6.73 -26.78
CA SER A 279 8.35 6.74 -28.07
C SER A 279 8.97 5.37 -28.42
N PHE A 280 9.32 4.57 -27.41
CA PHE A 280 9.96 3.27 -27.55
C PHE A 280 9.00 2.09 -27.32
N SER A 281 7.69 2.29 -27.39
CA SER A 281 6.68 1.23 -27.20
C SER A 281 6.86 -0.02 -28.09
N ALA A 282 7.48 0.15 -29.27
CA ALA A 282 7.83 -0.92 -30.20
C ALA A 282 9.05 -1.77 -29.78
N CYS A 283 9.80 -1.38 -28.76
CA CYS A 283 10.93 -2.13 -28.24
C CYS A 283 10.50 -3.51 -27.74
N THR A 284 11.25 -4.54 -28.13
CA THR A 284 11.07 -5.92 -27.67
C THR A 284 12.08 -6.29 -26.59
N TYR A 285 11.83 -7.38 -25.86
CA TYR A 285 12.79 -7.90 -24.88
C TYR A 285 14.14 -8.22 -25.52
N GLU A 286 14.15 -8.76 -26.74
CA GLU A 286 15.35 -9.10 -27.51
C GLU A 286 16.11 -7.87 -27.99
N ASP A 287 15.42 -6.78 -28.37
CA ASP A 287 16.05 -5.52 -28.76
C ASP A 287 16.82 -4.90 -27.58
N ALA A 288 16.18 -4.86 -26.40
CA ALA A 288 16.83 -4.40 -25.18
C ALA A 288 17.96 -5.36 -24.74
N ARG A 289 17.71 -6.67 -24.73
CA ARG A 289 18.71 -7.69 -24.37
C ARG A 289 19.94 -7.63 -25.26
N TRP A 290 19.78 -7.35 -26.55
CA TRP A 290 20.89 -7.15 -27.50
C TRP A 290 21.82 -6.04 -27.02
N LEU A 291 21.25 -4.89 -26.63
CA LEU A 291 22.05 -3.76 -26.18
C LEU A 291 22.67 -4.02 -24.79
N VAL A 292 21.98 -4.75 -23.91
CA VAL A 292 22.57 -5.21 -22.62
C VAL A 292 23.75 -6.16 -22.85
N ARG A 293 23.74 -7.01 -23.88
CA ARG A 293 24.92 -7.83 -24.24
C ARG A 293 26.10 -6.95 -24.61
N ARG A 294 25.89 -5.83 -25.30
CA ARG A 294 26.97 -4.87 -25.62
C ARG A 294 27.43 -4.13 -24.36
N LEU A 295 26.51 -3.75 -23.48
CA LEU A 295 26.84 -3.17 -22.17
C LEU A 295 27.73 -4.10 -21.34
N ALA A 296 27.46 -5.41 -21.37
CA ALA A 296 28.24 -6.43 -20.65
C ALA A 296 29.70 -6.54 -21.14
N GLN A 297 29.98 -6.11 -22.38
CA GLN A 297 31.33 -6.12 -22.98
C GLN A 297 32.18 -4.92 -22.53
N LEU A 298 31.59 -3.90 -21.91
CA LEU A 298 32.33 -2.75 -21.39
C LEU A 298 33.19 -3.16 -20.18
N ARG A 299 34.39 -2.57 -20.08
CA ARG A 299 35.28 -2.74 -18.92
C ARG A 299 34.91 -1.74 -17.83
N TYR A 300 35.36 -1.99 -16.62
CA TYR A 300 35.22 -1.03 -15.51
C TYR A 300 35.76 0.37 -15.87
N GLN A 301 36.89 0.43 -16.60
CA GLN A 301 37.45 1.68 -17.10
C GLN A 301 36.50 2.43 -18.05
N ASP A 302 35.73 1.72 -18.88
CA ASP A 302 34.79 2.37 -19.79
C ASP A 302 33.66 3.07 -19.01
N PHE A 303 33.21 2.51 -17.89
CA PHE A 303 32.27 3.18 -16.98
C PHE A 303 32.89 4.40 -16.29
N GLN A 304 34.16 4.33 -15.89
CA GLN A 304 34.88 5.49 -15.36
C GLN A 304 34.97 6.61 -16.40
N ASP A 305 35.30 6.28 -17.64
CA ASP A 305 35.36 7.24 -18.74
C ASP A 305 33.99 7.90 -18.98
N ILE A 306 32.89 7.12 -18.93
CA ILE A 306 31.51 7.63 -19.09
C ILE A 306 31.15 8.62 -17.99
N VAL A 307 31.43 8.30 -16.72
CA VAL A 307 31.12 9.18 -15.58
C VAL A 307 31.97 10.44 -15.62
N LYS A 308 33.26 10.30 -15.95
CA LYS A 308 34.18 11.43 -16.10
C LYS A 308 33.76 12.37 -17.24
N ALA A 309 33.23 11.83 -18.34
CA ALA A 309 32.63 12.62 -19.41
C ALA A 309 31.46 13.49 -18.93
N GLY A 310 30.70 13.01 -17.95
CA GLY A 310 29.61 13.76 -17.30
C GLY A 310 30.05 15.06 -16.64
N ALA A 311 31.35 15.24 -16.34
CA ALA A 311 31.91 16.44 -15.72
C ALA A 311 31.31 16.83 -14.36
N PHE A 312 30.77 15.85 -13.63
CA PHE A 312 30.33 16.01 -12.24
C PHE A 312 31.47 16.55 -11.35
N PRO A 313 31.17 17.15 -10.19
CA PRO A 313 32.18 17.41 -9.18
C PRO A 313 32.95 16.12 -8.86
N SER A 314 34.28 16.20 -8.77
CA SER A 314 35.16 15.02 -8.64
C SER A 314 34.84 14.13 -7.45
N GLU A 315 34.34 14.73 -6.37
CA GLU A 315 33.93 14.01 -5.15
C GLU A 315 32.59 13.25 -5.30
N LEU A 316 31.79 13.56 -6.32
CA LEU A 316 30.53 12.89 -6.63
C LEU A 316 30.69 11.77 -7.67
N GLU A 317 31.75 11.82 -8.50
CA GLU A 317 32.00 10.85 -9.57
C GLU A 317 32.03 9.40 -9.06
N GLU A 318 32.67 9.13 -7.91
CA GLU A 318 32.75 7.78 -7.35
C GLU A 318 31.37 7.22 -6.99
N LEU A 319 30.48 8.07 -6.45
CA LEU A 319 29.11 7.67 -6.10
C LEU A 319 28.25 7.45 -7.35
N VAL A 320 28.35 8.34 -8.35
CA VAL A 320 27.63 8.20 -9.63
C VAL A 320 28.09 6.94 -10.36
N LEU A 321 29.39 6.66 -10.38
CA LEU A 321 29.97 5.43 -10.92
C LEU A 321 29.41 4.20 -10.20
N ALA A 322 29.41 4.21 -8.87
CA ALA A 322 28.90 3.08 -8.11
C ALA A 322 27.43 2.81 -8.45
N LYS A 323 26.59 3.84 -8.44
CA LYS A 323 25.17 3.73 -8.80
C LYS A 323 24.97 3.25 -10.24
N LEU A 324 25.72 3.78 -11.20
CA LEU A 324 25.65 3.36 -12.62
C LEU A 324 25.97 1.88 -12.78
N ILE A 325 27.02 1.41 -12.13
CA ILE A 325 27.46 0.01 -12.19
C ILE A 325 26.40 -0.91 -11.57
N HIS A 326 25.78 -0.52 -10.46
CA HIS A 326 24.62 -1.23 -9.90
C HIS A 326 23.42 -1.27 -10.85
N ARG A 327 23.11 -0.16 -11.54
CA ARG A 327 22.04 -0.12 -12.56
C ARG A 327 22.34 -1.03 -13.74
N ALA A 328 23.58 -1.02 -14.23
CA ALA A 328 24.02 -1.91 -15.30
C ALA A 328 23.94 -3.39 -14.87
N HIS A 329 24.23 -3.69 -13.60
CA HIS A 329 24.15 -5.05 -13.07
C HIS A 329 22.69 -5.49 -12.98
N ASN A 330 21.81 -4.62 -12.49
CA ASN A 330 20.37 -4.85 -12.49
C ASN A 330 19.84 -5.10 -13.92
N ALA A 331 20.35 -4.41 -14.94
CA ALA A 331 20.05 -4.71 -16.34
C ALA A 331 20.42 -6.15 -16.72
N LEU A 332 21.60 -6.63 -16.32
CA LEU A 332 22.02 -8.02 -16.56
C LEU A 332 21.09 -9.02 -15.88
N GLU A 333 20.58 -8.71 -14.68
CA GLU A 333 19.58 -9.53 -13.98
C GLU A 333 18.26 -9.57 -14.73
N LEU A 334 17.71 -8.42 -15.12
CA LEU A 334 16.41 -8.29 -15.80
C LEU A 334 16.40 -8.98 -17.18
N PHE A 335 17.53 -8.95 -17.90
CA PHE A 335 17.66 -9.49 -19.25
C PHE A 335 18.31 -10.88 -19.33
N ASN A 336 18.36 -11.59 -18.20
CA ASN A 336 18.89 -12.95 -18.09
C ASN A 336 20.30 -13.11 -18.71
N LEU A 337 21.21 -12.26 -18.25
CA LEU A 337 22.62 -12.19 -18.63
C LEU A 337 23.52 -12.13 -17.38
N LYS A 338 23.07 -12.72 -16.27
CA LYS A 338 23.86 -12.85 -15.04
C LYS A 338 25.20 -13.54 -15.35
N GLY A 339 26.30 -12.91 -14.93
CA GLY A 339 27.65 -13.41 -15.18
C GLY A 339 28.21 -13.12 -16.58
N ALA A 340 27.49 -12.39 -17.45
CA ALA A 340 28.02 -11.99 -18.75
C ALA A 340 29.07 -10.87 -18.67
N ALA A 341 29.13 -10.16 -17.53
CA ALA A 341 30.05 -9.06 -17.28
C ALA A 341 31.22 -9.49 -16.37
N ASN A 342 32.41 -8.92 -16.63
CA ASN A 342 33.64 -9.20 -15.89
C ASN A 342 34.03 -8.09 -14.89
N TRP A 343 33.09 -7.24 -14.49
CA TRP A 343 33.33 -6.15 -13.53
C TRP A 343 32.66 -6.42 -12.19
N SER A 344 33.30 -5.97 -11.11
CA SER A 344 32.80 -6.14 -9.74
C SER A 344 31.85 -5.02 -9.34
N LEU A 345 30.92 -5.34 -8.42
CA LEU A 345 30.04 -4.35 -7.83
C LEU A 345 30.78 -3.52 -6.78
N PRO A 346 30.88 -2.18 -6.95
CA PRO A 346 31.45 -1.30 -5.95
C PRO A 346 30.51 -1.16 -4.75
N ARG A 347 31.06 -0.72 -3.63
CA ARG A 347 30.26 -0.40 -2.45
C ARG A 347 29.50 0.91 -2.66
N LEU A 348 28.32 1.02 -2.03
CA LEU A 348 27.49 2.24 -2.08
C LEU A 348 27.71 3.15 -0.86
N ASP A 349 28.28 2.66 0.24
CA ASP A 349 28.54 3.41 1.48
C ASP A 349 29.79 4.31 1.40
N ILE A 350 29.94 5.02 0.28
CA ILE A 350 31.09 5.89 -0.01
C ILE A 350 31.04 7.14 0.88
N SER A 351 32.19 7.53 1.44
CA SER A 351 32.33 8.78 2.20
C SER A 351 33.57 9.55 1.73
N THR A 352 33.37 10.83 1.48
CA THR A 352 34.43 11.76 1.02
C THR A 352 35.08 12.47 2.19
N LYS A 353 36.35 12.88 2.04
CA LYS A 353 37.09 13.60 3.08
C LYS A 353 36.50 14.97 3.41
N SER A 354 35.89 15.65 2.43
CA SER A 354 35.26 16.96 2.62
C SER A 354 33.92 16.88 3.38
N GLY A 355 33.35 15.68 3.48
CA GLY A 355 31.99 15.45 3.97
C GLY A 355 30.89 15.80 2.96
N LEU A 356 31.21 16.10 1.70
CA LEU A 356 30.22 16.31 0.64
C LEU A 356 29.33 15.08 0.44
N VAL A 357 29.95 13.90 0.42
CA VAL A 357 29.28 12.60 0.45
C VAL A 357 29.59 11.91 1.78
N GLN A 358 28.55 11.40 2.45
CA GLN A 358 28.65 10.58 3.66
C GLN A 358 27.76 9.34 3.51
N ASN A 359 28.31 8.14 3.73
CA ASN A 359 27.60 6.86 3.65
C ASN A 359 26.73 6.69 2.39
N GLY A 360 27.24 7.12 1.23
CA GLY A 360 26.54 7.00 -0.05
C GLY A 360 25.54 8.12 -0.36
N LYS A 361 25.53 9.18 0.44
CA LYS A 361 24.58 10.29 0.34
C LYS A 361 25.26 11.63 0.20
N VAL A 362 24.79 12.44 -0.74
CA VAL A 362 25.21 13.83 -0.93
C VAL A 362 24.55 14.72 0.13
N MET A 363 25.37 15.44 0.90
CA MET A 363 24.94 16.20 2.08
C MET A 363 24.70 17.68 1.82
N LYS A 364 25.25 18.23 0.73
CA LYS A 364 25.12 19.65 0.38
C LYS A 364 24.36 19.79 -0.94
N GLU A 365 23.45 20.75 -0.97
CA GLU A 365 22.63 21.03 -2.15
C GLU A 365 23.46 21.58 -3.32
N PHE A 366 24.36 22.52 -3.02
CA PHE A 366 25.21 23.18 -4.01
C PHE A 366 26.68 22.86 -3.78
N VAL A 367 27.41 22.72 -4.89
CA VAL A 367 28.86 22.56 -4.90
C VAL A 367 29.47 23.81 -5.53
N PRO A 368 30.49 24.45 -4.92
CA PRO A 368 31.10 25.66 -5.48
C PRO A 368 31.57 25.46 -6.93
N GLY A 369 31.24 26.43 -7.79
CA GLY A 369 31.57 26.40 -9.21
C GLY A 369 30.64 25.55 -10.08
N TYR A 370 29.51 25.09 -9.53
CA TYR A 370 28.47 24.36 -10.25
C TYR A 370 27.09 24.94 -9.92
N PRO A 371 26.26 25.28 -10.92
CA PRO A 371 24.94 25.84 -10.66
C PRO A 371 23.84 24.79 -10.46
N GLN A 372 24.14 23.51 -10.76
CA GLN A 372 23.23 22.39 -10.54
C GLN A 372 23.09 22.05 -9.06
N ARG A 373 21.85 21.74 -8.62
CA ARG A 373 21.56 21.30 -7.25
C ARG A 373 21.71 19.78 -7.11
N PHE A 374 22.84 19.30 -6.60
CA PHE A 374 23.17 17.87 -6.51
C PHE A 374 22.48 17.09 -5.37
N ALA A 375 21.79 17.78 -4.46
CA ALA A 375 20.93 17.18 -3.43
C ALA A 375 19.72 18.08 -3.17
N HIS A 376 18.54 17.49 -2.95
CA HIS A 376 17.32 18.25 -2.65
C HIS A 376 17.06 18.43 -1.16
N GLY A 377 17.86 17.77 -0.33
CA GLY A 377 17.64 17.72 1.11
C GLY A 377 16.60 16.66 1.47
N ASP A 378 16.69 16.16 2.70
CA ASP A 378 15.79 15.12 3.17
C ASP A 378 14.40 15.66 3.37
N ARG A 379 13.42 14.86 2.94
CA ARG A 379 12.07 15.04 3.47
C ARG A 379 12.12 14.84 4.97
N GLN A 380 11.43 15.69 5.69
CA GLN A 380 11.34 15.55 7.12
C GLN A 380 10.42 14.37 7.44
N SER A 381 10.89 13.46 8.31
CA SER A 381 10.04 12.38 8.79
C SER A 381 8.78 12.96 9.45
N PRO A 382 7.60 12.36 9.23
CA PRO A 382 6.40 12.67 9.99
C PRO A 382 6.57 12.45 11.51
N PHE A 383 7.63 11.72 11.91
CA PHE A 383 8.06 11.51 13.29
C PHE A 383 9.46 12.10 13.54
N GLN A 384 9.51 13.25 14.22
CA GLN A 384 10.72 14.01 14.56
C GLN A 384 11.10 13.92 16.04
N ASP A 385 12.28 14.43 16.39
CA ASP A 385 12.69 14.58 17.78
C ASP A 385 11.67 15.41 18.58
N GLY A 386 11.29 14.88 19.75
CA GLY A 386 10.22 15.43 20.59
C GLY A 386 8.80 15.06 20.16
N ASP A 387 8.57 14.36 19.05
CA ASP A 387 7.21 14.00 18.63
C ASP A 387 6.53 12.99 19.56
N LEU A 388 7.30 12.14 20.27
CA LEU A 388 6.74 11.33 21.34
C LEU A 388 6.18 12.21 22.46
N GLU A 389 6.89 13.27 22.86
CA GLU A 389 6.41 14.20 23.88
C GLU A 389 5.18 14.97 23.39
N ARG A 390 5.16 15.38 22.11
CA ARG A 390 3.99 16.03 21.50
C ARG A 390 2.80 15.07 21.44
N TYR A 391 3.02 13.82 21.05
CA TYR A 391 2.00 12.77 21.06
C TYR A 391 1.43 12.53 22.46
N LEU A 392 2.31 12.36 23.45
CA LEU A 392 1.94 12.22 24.85
C LEU A 392 1.24 13.49 25.37
N GLY A 393 1.63 14.67 24.89
CA GLY A 393 0.99 15.95 25.17
C GLY A 393 -0.41 16.08 24.59
N ILE A 394 -0.65 15.56 23.38
CA ILE A 394 -2.00 15.45 22.80
C ILE A 394 -2.84 14.49 23.66
N ARG A 395 -2.29 13.31 24.01
CA ARG A 395 -2.99 12.34 24.86
C ARG A 395 -3.30 12.88 26.25
N SER A 396 -2.37 13.58 26.90
CA SER A 396 -2.57 14.13 28.25
C SER A 396 -3.64 15.23 28.26
N LYS A 397 -3.69 16.07 27.22
CA LYS A 397 -4.78 17.04 27.03
C LYS A 397 -6.12 16.35 26.80
N SER A 398 -6.18 15.32 25.96
CA SER A 398 -7.39 14.52 25.74
C SER A 398 -7.87 13.85 27.03
N MET A 399 -6.95 13.34 27.86
CA MET A 399 -7.23 12.78 29.18
C MET A 399 -7.78 13.83 30.17
N ALA A 400 -7.22 15.04 30.17
CA ALA A 400 -7.73 16.14 30.99
C ALA A 400 -9.16 16.52 30.56
N ILE A 401 -9.41 16.62 29.25
CA ILE A 401 -10.76 16.86 28.70
C ILE A 401 -11.71 15.72 29.09
N GLY A 402 -11.29 14.47 28.93
CA GLY A 402 -12.07 13.29 29.32
C GLY A 402 -12.42 13.29 30.81
N THR A 403 -11.49 13.67 31.68
CA THR A 403 -11.73 13.79 33.13
C THR A 403 -12.76 14.86 33.45
N VAL A 404 -12.67 16.05 32.82
CA VAL A 404 -13.67 17.12 32.98
C VAL A 404 -15.03 16.69 32.47
N ILE A 405 -15.07 16.03 31.31
CA ILE A 405 -16.30 15.49 30.72
C ILE A 405 -16.91 14.42 31.61
N ASN A 406 -16.11 13.54 32.23
CA ASN A 406 -16.62 12.53 33.16
C ASN A 406 -17.23 13.16 34.41
N TYR A 407 -16.62 14.22 34.95
CA TYR A 407 -17.24 14.99 36.04
C TYR A 407 -18.57 15.65 35.62
N LEU A 408 -18.67 16.15 34.37
CA LEU A 408 -19.93 16.65 33.83
C LEU A 408 -20.94 15.51 33.65
N ASN A 409 -20.53 14.36 33.12
CA ASN A 409 -21.38 13.18 32.95
C ASN A 409 -21.93 12.67 34.28
N GLU A 410 -21.15 12.69 35.36
CA GLU A 410 -21.64 12.33 36.70
C GLU A 410 -22.77 13.24 37.19
N LYS A 411 -22.83 14.50 36.74
CA LYS A 411 -23.92 15.44 37.03
C LYS A 411 -25.10 15.31 36.05
N LEU A 412 -24.84 14.81 34.85
CA LEU A 412 -25.84 14.56 33.81
C LEU A 412 -26.51 13.18 33.94
N ASP A 413 -25.99 12.30 34.80
CA ASP A 413 -26.59 11.01 35.12
C ASP A 413 -27.68 11.18 36.18
N LEU A 414 -28.94 11.10 35.74
CA LEU A 414 -30.13 11.44 36.53
C LEU A 414 -30.56 10.30 37.45
N LEU A 415 -30.34 9.04 37.05
CA LEU A 415 -30.71 7.83 37.78
C LEU A 415 -29.53 6.85 37.72
N LYS A 416 -28.77 6.74 38.82
CA LYS A 416 -27.51 6.00 38.86
C LYS A 416 -27.68 4.60 39.46
N VAL A 417 -26.97 3.64 38.87
CA VAL A 417 -26.82 2.29 39.46
C VAL A 417 -26.21 2.37 40.86
N ASN A 418 -25.24 3.27 41.06
CA ASN A 418 -24.59 3.46 42.37
C ASN A 418 -25.58 3.91 43.46
N ASP A 419 -26.57 4.74 43.12
CA ASP A 419 -27.58 5.19 44.08
C ASP A 419 -28.47 4.00 44.49
N LEU A 420 -28.79 3.10 43.54
CA LEU A 420 -29.52 1.86 43.84
C LEU A 420 -28.71 0.93 44.77
N TYR A 421 -27.40 0.77 44.53
CA TYR A 421 -26.51 0.01 45.42
C TYR A 421 -26.34 0.67 46.80
N ALA A 422 -26.26 2.00 46.87
CA ALA A 422 -26.12 2.73 48.13
C ALA A 422 -27.37 2.55 49.00
N ASN A 423 -28.55 2.73 48.42
CA ASN A 423 -29.83 2.51 49.09
C ASN A 423 -29.96 1.06 49.57
N ARG A 424 -29.57 0.08 48.72
CA ARG A 424 -29.59 -1.34 49.10
C ARG A 424 -28.60 -1.66 50.22
N ARG A 425 -27.40 -1.06 50.21
CA ARG A 425 -26.40 -1.24 51.27
C ARG A 425 -26.90 -0.69 52.60
N GLU A 426 -27.55 0.47 52.59
CA GLU A 426 -28.18 1.04 53.78
C GLU A 426 -29.28 0.13 54.31
N GLU A 427 -30.14 -0.41 53.43
CA GLU A 427 -31.17 -1.39 53.77
C GLU A 427 -30.56 -2.65 54.44
N ILE A 428 -29.51 -3.24 53.84
CA ILE A 428 -28.82 -4.41 54.39
C ILE A 428 -28.15 -4.09 55.72
N THR A 429 -27.52 -2.91 55.86
CA THR A 429 -26.84 -2.50 57.10
C THR A 429 -27.84 -2.33 58.24
N ASN A 430 -28.98 -1.69 57.97
CA ASN A 430 -30.06 -1.55 58.93
C ASN A 430 -30.62 -2.93 59.32
N ARG A 431 -30.80 -3.82 58.33
CA ARG A 431 -31.24 -5.21 58.56
C ARG A 431 -30.27 -6.00 59.44
N ILE A 432 -28.96 -5.85 59.22
CA ILE A 432 -27.91 -6.45 60.05
C ILE A 432 -27.98 -5.90 61.48
N MET A 433 -28.05 -4.58 61.64
CA MET A 433 -28.10 -3.93 62.95
C MET A 433 -29.36 -4.31 63.73
N ASP A 434 -30.51 -4.40 63.06
CA ASP A 434 -31.76 -4.85 63.68
C ASP A 434 -31.72 -6.33 64.06
N HIS A 435 -31.11 -7.20 63.24
CA HIS A 435 -30.93 -8.61 63.56
C HIS A 435 -30.00 -8.81 64.76
N ILE A 436 -28.88 -8.09 64.82
CA ILE A 436 -27.97 -8.11 65.98
C ILE A 436 -28.67 -7.64 67.26
N ARG A 437 -29.55 -6.62 67.17
CA ARG A 437 -30.29 -6.08 68.31
C ARG A 437 -31.42 -6.99 68.79
N THR A 438 -32.13 -7.65 67.88
CA THR A 438 -33.36 -8.40 68.19
C THR A 438 -33.13 -9.90 68.34
N LYS A 439 -32.09 -10.46 67.70
CA LYS A 439 -31.79 -11.90 67.65
C LYS A 439 -30.28 -12.20 67.65
N PRO A 440 -29.54 -11.81 68.70
CA PRO A 440 -28.07 -11.89 68.73
C PRO A 440 -27.48 -13.31 68.68
N ASN A 441 -28.26 -14.34 69.02
CA ASN A 441 -27.79 -15.73 69.05
C ASN A 441 -28.21 -16.54 67.80
N GLU A 442 -28.90 -15.94 66.83
CA GLU A 442 -29.28 -16.58 65.57
C GLU A 442 -28.35 -16.13 64.43
N PRO A 443 -27.78 -17.04 63.62
CA PRO A 443 -27.01 -16.66 62.44
C PRO A 443 -27.87 -15.88 61.44
N LEU A 444 -27.37 -14.73 60.96
CA LEU A 444 -28.01 -13.98 59.88
C LEU A 444 -27.72 -14.66 58.54
N TYR A 445 -28.74 -15.28 57.95
CA TYR A 445 -28.67 -15.81 56.59
C TYR A 445 -29.19 -14.76 55.60
N GLN A 446 -28.35 -14.32 54.68
CA GLN A 446 -28.79 -13.51 53.54
C GLN A 446 -29.61 -14.39 52.59
N GLN A 447 -30.90 -14.10 52.45
CA GLN A 447 -31.78 -14.79 51.51
C GLN A 447 -31.51 -14.32 50.07
N VAL A 448 -31.83 -15.19 49.10
CA VAL A 448 -31.77 -14.83 47.67
C VAL A 448 -32.87 -13.82 47.37
N GLU A 449 -32.51 -12.57 47.11
CA GLU A 449 -33.45 -11.46 46.89
C GLU A 449 -33.11 -10.72 45.60
N ALA A 450 -34.13 -10.48 44.76
CA ALA A 450 -34.00 -9.67 43.56
C ALA A 450 -34.29 -8.20 43.87
N TRP A 451 -33.42 -7.30 43.43
CA TRP A 451 -33.64 -5.86 43.50
C TRP A 451 -33.19 -5.17 42.24
N GLY A 452 -33.68 -3.97 42.00
CA GLY A 452 -33.43 -3.24 40.77
C GLY A 452 -34.12 -1.89 40.74
N GLY A 453 -33.91 -1.14 39.66
CA GLY A 453 -34.52 0.16 39.48
C GLY A 453 -34.22 0.76 38.11
N PRO A 454 -34.92 1.85 37.75
CA PRO A 454 -34.66 2.58 36.52
C PRO A 454 -33.30 3.26 36.57
N VAL A 455 -32.62 3.32 35.42
CA VAL A 455 -31.33 3.99 35.23
C VAL A 455 -31.40 4.88 34.00
N GLY A 456 -30.75 6.03 34.01
CA GLY A 456 -30.90 6.99 32.93
C GLY A 456 -30.11 8.26 33.11
N GLY A 457 -29.74 8.88 32.00
CA GLY A 457 -28.89 10.06 32.00
C GLY A 457 -28.39 10.44 30.63
N PHE A 458 -27.63 11.54 30.58
CA PHE A 458 -26.91 11.96 29.39
C PHE A 458 -25.42 11.68 29.53
N ASN A 459 -24.78 11.40 28.40
CA ASN A 459 -23.36 11.15 28.31
C ASN A 459 -22.78 11.98 27.15
N LEU A 460 -21.70 12.69 27.44
CA LEU A 460 -20.88 13.39 26.48
C LEU A 460 -19.53 12.68 26.42
N ALA A 461 -18.92 12.59 25.24
CA ALA A 461 -17.51 12.25 25.13
C ALA A 461 -16.85 13.13 24.07
N ALA A 462 -15.60 13.52 24.30
CA ALA A 462 -14.79 14.19 23.30
C ALA A 462 -13.35 13.73 23.43
N THR A 463 -12.75 13.31 22.32
CA THR A 463 -11.36 12.82 22.30
C THR A 463 -10.65 13.28 21.03
N ARG A 464 -9.37 13.63 21.19
CA ARG A 464 -8.44 13.85 20.08
C ARG A 464 -7.29 12.86 20.19
N HIS A 465 -6.97 12.18 19.11
CA HIS A 465 -5.80 11.31 19.08
C HIS A 465 -5.13 11.31 17.71
N VAL A 466 -3.88 10.88 17.67
CA VAL A 466 -3.16 10.65 16.42
C VAL A 466 -3.24 9.16 16.10
N SER A 467 -3.70 8.85 14.89
CA SER A 467 -3.76 7.50 14.33
C SER A 467 -2.78 7.38 13.17
N THR A 468 -2.32 6.15 12.91
CA THR A 468 -1.39 5.83 11.82
C THR A 468 -2.04 4.81 10.91
N GLY A 469 -1.94 5.01 9.59
CA GLY A 469 -2.57 4.12 8.62
C GLY A 469 -3.98 4.57 8.24
N THR A 470 -4.86 3.60 7.97
CA THR A 470 -6.20 3.89 7.44
C THR A 470 -7.24 4.10 8.54
N TYR A 471 -7.88 5.27 8.59
CA TYR A 471 -8.97 5.55 9.54
C TYR A 471 -10.18 6.16 8.81
N TYR A 472 -11.36 5.53 8.95
CA TYR A 472 -12.64 5.98 8.35
C TYR A 472 -12.59 6.33 6.84
N GLY A 473 -11.71 5.70 6.07
CA GLY A 473 -11.59 5.93 4.61
C GLY A 473 -10.40 6.82 4.20
N SER A 474 -9.78 7.54 5.14
CA SER A 474 -8.55 8.29 4.90
C SER A 474 -7.33 7.36 4.96
N SER A 475 -6.34 7.51 4.08
CA SER A 475 -5.17 6.60 3.96
C SER A 475 -3.81 7.29 4.07
N ALA A 476 -3.66 8.23 4.99
CA ALA A 476 -2.41 8.96 5.21
C ALA A 476 -1.52 8.26 6.25
N ALA A 477 -0.20 8.49 6.20
CA ALA A 477 0.73 7.90 7.16
C ALA A 477 0.40 8.30 8.62
N ILE A 478 0.04 9.57 8.83
CA ILE A 478 -0.38 10.12 10.12
C ILE A 478 -1.69 10.90 9.94
N GLN A 479 -2.63 10.70 10.85
CA GLN A 479 -3.92 11.39 10.86
C GLN A 479 -4.25 11.89 12.27
N LEU A 480 -4.85 13.08 12.35
CA LEU A 480 -5.50 13.57 13.56
C LEU A 480 -6.96 13.16 13.52
N VAL A 481 -7.41 12.48 14.57
CA VAL A 481 -8.80 12.05 14.72
C VAL A 481 -9.43 12.79 15.89
N ASP A 482 -10.42 13.61 15.57
CA ASP A 482 -11.31 14.23 16.54
C ASP A 482 -12.64 13.48 16.57
N ASN A 483 -13.06 13.08 17.77
CA ASN A 483 -14.34 12.44 18.00
C ASN A 483 -15.11 13.20 19.07
N MET A 484 -16.39 13.45 18.83
CA MET A 484 -17.32 14.02 19.80
C MET A 484 -18.63 13.23 19.76
N SER A 485 -19.09 12.72 20.90
CA SER A 485 -20.36 12.01 21.01
C SER A 485 -21.27 12.66 22.03
N VAL A 486 -22.57 12.63 21.73
CA VAL A 486 -23.65 13.03 22.63
C VAL A 486 -24.66 11.90 22.67
N ALA A 487 -24.93 11.36 23.86
CA ALA A 487 -25.84 10.26 24.05
C ALA A 487 -26.83 10.53 25.20
N GLY A 488 -28.05 10.05 25.05
CA GLY A 488 -29.05 9.93 26.12
C GLY A 488 -29.40 8.47 26.30
N ARG A 489 -29.47 8.00 27.55
CA ARG A 489 -29.81 6.61 27.89
C ARG A 489 -30.96 6.55 28.87
N LEU A 490 -31.82 5.56 28.72
CA LEU A 490 -32.86 5.18 29.66
C LEU A 490 -32.95 3.66 29.71
N GLY A 491 -33.03 3.09 30.91
CA GLY A 491 -33.05 1.65 31.09
C GLY A 491 -33.53 1.22 32.46
N TYR A 492 -33.45 -0.08 32.70
CA TYR A 492 -33.78 -0.73 33.96
C TYR A 492 -32.66 -1.70 34.32
N PHE A 493 -32.19 -1.64 35.57
CA PHE A 493 -31.17 -2.50 36.13
C PHE A 493 -31.81 -3.45 37.14
N MET A 494 -31.36 -4.70 37.18
CA MET A 494 -31.75 -5.69 38.19
C MET A 494 -30.58 -6.60 38.56
N THR A 495 -30.55 -7.08 39.80
CA THR A 495 -29.53 -8.01 40.30
C THR A 495 -30.12 -8.91 41.40
N LEU A 496 -29.46 -10.03 41.70
CA LEU A 496 -29.81 -10.90 42.82
C LEU A 496 -28.73 -10.81 43.91
N ASP A 497 -29.16 -10.62 45.16
CA ASP A 497 -28.33 -10.82 46.35
C ASP A 497 -28.47 -12.26 46.87
N GLY A 498 -27.56 -12.72 47.73
CA GLY A 498 -27.72 -13.98 48.48
C GLY A 498 -27.46 -15.26 47.68
N VAL A 499 -27.11 -15.17 46.40
CA VAL A 499 -26.60 -16.30 45.62
C VAL A 499 -25.14 -16.53 46.03
N PRO A 500 -24.77 -17.69 46.59
CA PRO A 500 -23.38 -18.00 46.89
C PRO A 500 -22.54 -17.91 45.62
N ASP A 501 -21.35 -17.32 45.72
CA ASP A 501 -20.28 -17.41 44.72
C ASP A 501 -20.52 -16.69 43.37
N VAL A 502 -21.72 -16.20 43.09
CA VAL A 502 -22.08 -15.54 41.83
C VAL A 502 -23.02 -14.36 42.09
N VAL A 503 -22.74 -13.22 41.45
CA VAL A 503 -23.66 -12.06 41.43
C VAL A 503 -24.25 -11.93 40.04
N PRO A 504 -25.45 -12.49 39.79
CA PRO A 504 -26.13 -12.30 38.52
C PRO A 504 -26.76 -10.91 38.48
N PHE A 505 -26.47 -10.16 37.42
CA PHE A 505 -27.17 -8.91 37.14
C PHE A 505 -27.61 -8.87 35.69
N ALA A 506 -28.74 -8.22 35.46
CA ALA A 506 -29.31 -8.02 34.14
C ALA A 506 -29.81 -6.59 34.00
N GLY A 507 -29.90 -6.12 32.78
CA GLY A 507 -30.49 -4.82 32.50
C GLY A 507 -30.88 -4.67 31.04
N ALA A 508 -31.82 -3.78 30.81
CA ALA A 508 -32.21 -3.36 29.47
C ALA A 508 -32.10 -1.84 29.38
N ASN A 509 -31.37 -1.32 28.40
CA ASN A 509 -31.23 0.10 28.16
C ASN A 509 -31.40 0.45 26.68
N VAL A 510 -32.13 1.53 26.43
CA VAL A 510 -32.23 2.21 25.15
C VAL A 510 -31.34 3.43 25.22
N MET A 511 -30.46 3.58 24.25
CA MET A 511 -29.55 4.71 24.14
C MET A 511 -29.67 5.32 22.75
N VAL A 512 -29.91 6.63 22.68
CA VAL A 512 -29.84 7.40 21.44
C VAL A 512 -28.55 8.20 21.47
N MET A 513 -27.73 8.08 20.43
CA MET A 513 -26.44 8.76 20.36
C MET A 513 -26.21 9.40 18.98
N ARG A 514 -25.56 10.56 18.99
CA ARG A 514 -24.99 11.22 17.81
C ARG A 514 -23.48 11.34 17.97
N ASP A 515 -22.75 10.72 17.05
CA ASP A 515 -21.29 10.78 16.98
C ASP A 515 -20.86 11.70 15.82
N TYR A 516 -19.89 12.57 16.07
CA TYR A 516 -19.17 13.35 15.08
C TYR A 516 -17.71 12.88 15.06
N THR A 517 -17.20 12.59 13.88
CA THR A 517 -15.81 12.19 13.65
C THR A 517 -15.22 13.05 12.55
N HIS A 518 -14.03 13.61 12.80
CA HIS A 518 -13.25 14.34 11.81
C HIS A 518 -11.84 13.75 11.75
N VAL A 519 -11.44 13.33 10.55
CA VAL A 519 -10.14 12.72 10.27
C VAL A 519 -9.39 13.65 9.34
N ARG A 520 -8.30 14.22 9.84
CA ARG A 520 -7.44 15.13 9.09
C ARG A 520 -6.07 14.49 8.83
N PRO A 521 -5.69 14.27 7.56
CA PRO A 521 -4.33 13.91 7.17
C PRO A 521 -3.32 14.95 7.65
N LEU A 522 -2.25 14.49 8.31
CA LEU A 522 -1.16 15.34 8.80
C LEU A 522 0.13 15.08 8.02
N LEU A 523 0.91 16.14 7.82
CA LEU A 523 2.28 16.01 7.30
C LEU A 523 3.27 15.66 8.44
N SER A 524 2.98 16.11 9.67
CA SER A 524 3.79 15.83 10.86
C SER A 524 2.96 15.88 12.15
N ILE A 525 3.46 15.27 13.22
CA ILE A 525 2.81 15.35 14.55
C ILE A 525 2.89 16.78 15.11
N THR A 526 3.95 17.53 14.79
CA THR A 526 4.08 18.94 15.16
C THR A 526 2.92 19.78 14.61
N GLU A 527 2.49 19.51 13.39
CA GLU A 527 1.30 20.15 12.81
C GLU A 527 0.05 19.84 13.64
N GLY A 528 -0.18 18.56 13.97
CA GLY A 528 -1.30 18.10 14.79
C GLY A 528 -1.35 18.77 16.17
N ALA A 529 -0.20 19.02 16.79
CA ALA A 529 -0.10 19.72 18.07
C ALA A 529 -0.49 21.21 18.00
N LYS A 530 -0.37 21.84 16.82
CA LYS A 530 -0.76 23.24 16.58
C LYS A 530 -2.25 23.40 16.28
N VAL A 531 -2.95 22.32 15.90
CA VAL A 531 -4.39 22.36 15.61
C VAL A 531 -5.16 22.85 16.85
N PRO A 532 -5.98 23.91 16.73
CA PRO A 532 -6.71 24.45 17.88
C PRO A 532 -7.62 23.41 18.54
N TRP A 533 -7.57 23.33 19.88
CA TRP A 533 -8.41 22.41 20.66
C TRP A 533 -9.89 22.77 20.61
N LYS A 534 -10.23 24.04 20.35
CA LYS A 534 -11.62 24.46 20.11
C LYS A 534 -12.28 23.73 18.94
N ASN A 535 -11.50 23.20 18.00
CA ASN A 535 -12.01 22.46 16.83
C ASN A 535 -12.58 21.09 17.22
N ILE A 536 -12.29 20.57 18.43
CA ILE A 536 -12.90 19.32 18.93
C ILE A 536 -14.42 19.43 19.05
N LEU A 537 -14.96 20.67 19.17
CA LEU A 537 -16.39 20.95 19.06
C LEU A 537 -16.81 20.93 17.58
N LEU A 538 -16.80 19.72 17.01
CA LEU A 538 -17.01 19.47 15.59
C LEU A 538 -18.27 20.13 14.99
N PRO A 539 -19.44 20.15 15.65
CA PRO A 539 -20.61 20.83 15.09
C PRO A 539 -20.37 22.33 14.83
N ARG A 540 -19.63 23.00 15.72
CA ARG A 540 -19.26 24.41 15.55
C ARG A 540 -18.22 24.59 14.46
N TYR A 541 -17.23 23.69 14.39
CA TYR A 541 -16.20 23.71 13.35
C TYR A 541 -16.82 23.52 11.96
N MET A 542 -17.67 22.51 11.77
CA MET A 542 -18.38 22.24 10.52
C MET A 542 -19.30 23.41 10.12
N ASN A 543 -20.02 24.00 11.07
CA ASN A 543 -20.85 25.17 10.80
C ASN A 543 -20.01 26.37 10.33
N ASN A 544 -18.86 26.65 10.98
CA ASN A 544 -17.95 27.71 10.54
C ASN A 544 -17.42 27.45 9.12
N LEU A 545 -17.00 26.21 8.82
CA LEU A 545 -16.55 25.83 7.48
C LEU A 545 -17.66 26.03 6.43
N SER A 546 -18.92 25.72 6.78
CA SER A 546 -20.07 25.92 5.89
C SER A 546 -20.41 27.39 5.61
N GLN A 547 -19.92 28.35 6.41
CA GLN A 547 -20.16 29.78 6.19
C GLN A 547 -19.48 30.27 4.91
N VAL A 548 -18.32 29.70 4.55
CA VAL A 548 -17.63 29.97 3.27
C VAL A 548 -18.59 29.73 2.09
N LEU A 549 -19.40 28.67 2.16
CA LEU A 549 -20.37 28.34 1.12
C LEU A 549 -21.60 29.28 1.08
N THR A 550 -21.75 30.19 2.04
CA THR A 550 -22.84 31.18 2.06
C THR A 550 -22.50 32.47 1.31
N GLU A 551 -21.21 32.73 1.09
CA GLU A 551 -20.76 33.90 0.37
C GLU A 551 -21.27 33.89 -1.08
N LYS A 552 -21.64 35.07 -1.58
CA LYS A 552 -22.08 35.26 -2.97
C LYS A 552 -20.96 35.74 -3.87
N ASP A 553 -20.03 36.50 -3.30
CA ASP A 553 -18.92 37.11 -4.01
C ASP A 553 -17.69 36.18 -4.05
N LEU A 554 -16.71 36.54 -4.87
CA LEU A 554 -15.43 35.85 -4.93
C LEU A 554 -14.65 36.05 -3.62
N ILE A 555 -14.08 34.97 -3.11
CA ILE A 555 -13.28 34.95 -1.89
C ILE A 555 -11.81 35.16 -2.29
N THR A 556 -11.12 36.04 -1.58
CA THR A 556 -9.67 36.26 -1.80
C THR A 556 -8.89 35.29 -0.91
N SER A 557 -8.13 34.40 -1.52
CA SER A 557 -7.21 33.47 -0.85
C SER A 557 -6.07 34.23 -0.13
N GLU A 558 -5.37 33.57 0.79
CA GLU A 558 -4.16 34.09 1.44
C GLU A 558 -3.09 34.49 0.40
N ASP A 559 -3.06 33.82 -0.75
CA ASP A 559 -2.15 34.13 -1.88
C ASP A 559 -2.66 35.28 -2.78
N GLY A 560 -3.73 35.99 -2.39
CA GLY A 560 -4.32 37.09 -3.16
C GLY A 560 -5.17 36.68 -4.36
N LYS A 561 -5.31 35.37 -4.64
CA LYS A 561 -6.16 34.83 -5.71
C LYS A 561 -7.65 34.96 -5.39
N LYS A 562 -8.47 35.44 -6.34
CA LYS A 562 -9.93 35.46 -6.21
C LYS A 562 -10.54 34.14 -6.68
N GLN A 563 -11.25 33.44 -5.79
CA GLN A 563 -11.80 32.11 -6.03
C GLN A 563 -13.31 32.08 -5.76
N GLN A 564 -14.03 31.14 -6.38
CA GLN A 564 -15.43 30.93 -6.06
C GLN A 564 -15.57 30.31 -4.65
N PRO A 565 -16.69 30.55 -3.95
CA PRO A 565 -16.91 30.01 -2.60
C PRO A 565 -16.74 28.49 -2.45
N LEU A 566 -17.15 27.71 -3.46
CA LEU A 566 -16.96 26.25 -3.44
C LEU A 566 -15.48 25.87 -3.57
N ASP A 567 -14.73 26.61 -4.39
CA ASP A 567 -13.31 26.35 -4.63
C ASP A 567 -12.50 26.68 -3.37
N ALA A 568 -12.80 27.82 -2.73
CA ALA A 568 -12.22 28.21 -1.45
C ALA A 568 -12.52 27.19 -0.34
N PHE A 569 -13.77 26.70 -0.24
CA PHE A 569 -14.14 25.66 0.71
C PHE A 569 -13.34 24.37 0.50
N LEU A 570 -13.18 23.92 -0.75
CA LEU A 570 -12.41 22.70 -1.05
C LEU A 570 -10.90 22.89 -0.89
N ALA A 571 -10.39 24.13 -1.04
CA ALA A 571 -8.99 24.46 -0.82
C ALA A 571 -8.60 24.42 0.66
N GLU A 572 -9.53 24.67 1.59
CA GLU A 572 -9.29 24.50 3.04
C GLU A 572 -9.16 23.02 3.47
N LEU A 573 -9.60 22.09 2.62
CA LEU A 573 -9.64 20.65 2.90
C LEU A 573 -8.50 19.92 2.22
N ARG A 574 -7.89 18.97 2.94
CA ARG A 574 -6.84 18.11 2.37
C ARG A 574 -7.42 16.93 1.60
N GLU A 575 -6.67 16.45 0.63
CA GLU A 575 -6.94 15.14 0.03
C GLU A 575 -6.96 14.06 1.13
N GLY A 576 -8.03 13.27 1.16
CA GLY A 576 -8.26 12.25 2.18
C GLY A 576 -8.84 12.78 3.50
N GLU A 577 -9.19 14.06 3.62
CA GLU A 577 -9.89 14.57 4.80
C GLU A 577 -11.35 14.08 4.84
N VAL A 578 -11.79 13.57 6.01
CA VAL A 578 -13.10 12.91 6.19
C VAL A 578 -13.88 13.52 7.34
N PHE A 579 -15.16 13.77 7.11
CA PHE A 579 -16.14 14.14 8.16
C PHE A 579 -17.22 13.08 8.20
N THR A 580 -17.56 12.56 9.38
CA THR A 580 -18.62 11.57 9.55
C THR A 580 -19.55 11.97 10.69
N ILE A 581 -20.85 11.97 10.44
CA ILE A 581 -21.90 12.17 11.44
C ILE A 581 -22.74 10.91 11.52
N THR A 582 -22.84 10.31 12.69
CA THR A 582 -23.55 9.03 12.91
C THR A 582 -24.66 9.22 13.93
N ASP A 583 -25.91 9.07 13.49
CA ASP A 583 -27.10 8.95 14.32
C ASP A 583 -27.38 7.47 14.58
N SER A 584 -27.36 7.04 15.84
CA SER A 584 -27.64 5.65 16.16
C SER A 584 -28.47 5.46 17.41
N VAL A 585 -29.20 4.34 17.43
CA VAL A 585 -29.95 3.86 18.57
C VAL A 585 -29.37 2.50 18.94
N ALA A 586 -28.98 2.36 20.20
CA ALA A 586 -28.54 1.10 20.75
C ALA A 586 -29.61 0.58 21.71
N LEU A 587 -30.01 -0.67 21.50
CA LEU A 587 -30.82 -1.44 22.43
C LEU A 587 -29.94 -2.53 23.01
N SER A 588 -29.60 -2.34 24.27
CA SER A 588 -28.81 -3.26 25.07
C SER A 588 -29.73 -4.04 25.99
N ALA A 589 -29.73 -5.35 25.88
CA ALA A 589 -30.21 -6.22 26.93
C ALA A 589 -29.02 -7.08 27.33
N TYR A 590 -28.53 -6.91 28.55
CA TYR A 590 -27.42 -7.67 29.07
C TYR A 590 -27.90 -8.51 30.25
N ALA A 591 -27.46 -9.75 30.30
CA ALA A 591 -27.51 -10.60 31.46
C ALA A 591 -26.08 -11.08 31.65
N GLN A 592 -25.47 -10.76 32.78
CA GLN A 592 -24.10 -11.11 33.09
C GLN A 592 -24.06 -11.94 34.36
N LEU A 593 -23.34 -13.05 34.28
CA LEU A 593 -22.95 -13.84 35.43
C LEU A 593 -21.49 -13.49 35.69
N THR A 594 -21.21 -12.82 36.81
CA THR A 594 -19.84 -12.59 37.26
C THR A 594 -19.55 -13.47 38.46
N SER A 595 -18.56 -14.36 38.30
CA SER A 595 -17.98 -15.17 39.36
C SER A 595 -16.49 -14.88 39.42
N SER A 596 -15.92 -14.88 40.61
CA SER A 596 -14.48 -14.88 40.77
C SER A 596 -13.92 -16.29 40.59
N LEU A 597 -12.76 -16.41 39.94
CA LEU A 597 -12.18 -17.70 39.54
C LEU A 597 -11.62 -18.49 40.73
N ASP A 598 -11.15 -17.80 41.77
CA ASP A 598 -10.75 -18.36 43.07
C ASP A 598 -11.91 -19.09 43.75
N VAL A 599 -13.12 -18.54 43.64
CA VAL A 599 -14.35 -19.17 44.11
C VAL A 599 -14.72 -20.37 43.24
N LEU A 600 -14.65 -20.24 41.91
CA LEU A 600 -14.95 -21.33 40.97
C LEU A 600 -13.96 -22.51 41.06
N MET A 601 -12.74 -22.26 41.54
CA MET A 601 -11.67 -23.25 41.73
C MET A 601 -11.45 -23.65 43.19
N GLY A 602 -12.17 -23.07 44.16
CA GLY A 602 -12.05 -23.39 45.59
C GLY A 602 -10.73 -22.97 46.26
N ILE A 603 -10.07 -21.91 45.80
CA ILE A 603 -8.71 -21.50 46.23
C ILE A 603 -8.71 -20.08 46.82
N THR A 604 -9.03 -19.92 48.10
CA THR A 604 -8.88 -18.65 48.85
C THR A 604 -7.56 -18.58 49.64
N PRO A 605 -6.84 -17.43 49.74
CA PRO A 605 -7.07 -16.12 49.13
C PRO A 605 -5.89 -15.69 48.24
N LEU A 606 -6.01 -15.82 46.92
CA LEU A 606 -5.11 -15.11 46.01
C LEU A 606 -5.78 -13.78 45.66
N SER A 607 -5.11 -12.66 45.91
CA SER A 607 -5.64 -11.29 45.76
C SER A 607 -6.00 -10.84 44.33
N PHE A 608 -6.32 -11.76 43.40
CA PHE A 608 -6.70 -11.47 42.01
C PHE A 608 -8.22 -11.25 41.89
N ILE A 609 -8.64 -10.17 41.25
CA ILE A 609 -10.03 -9.96 40.83
C ILE A 609 -10.17 -10.60 39.46
N ASN A 610 -10.57 -11.87 39.44
CA ASN A 610 -10.89 -12.58 38.21
C ASN A 610 -12.38 -12.42 37.93
N SER A 611 -12.77 -12.12 36.69
CA SER A 611 -14.18 -12.06 36.30
C SER A 611 -14.39 -12.80 34.99
N VAL A 612 -15.23 -13.83 35.03
CA VAL A 612 -15.84 -14.39 33.81
C VAL A 612 -17.11 -13.59 33.57
N SER A 613 -17.34 -13.10 32.36
CA SER A 613 -18.60 -12.46 31.98
C SER A 613 -19.10 -13.04 30.66
N VAL A 614 -20.27 -13.65 30.70
CA VAL A 614 -21.00 -14.11 29.51
C VAL A 614 -22.22 -13.21 29.37
N GLY A 615 -22.42 -12.59 28.21
CA GLY A 615 -23.55 -11.70 27.99
C GLY A 615 -23.90 -11.50 26.51
N ALA A 616 -25.16 -11.21 26.24
CA ALA A 616 -25.57 -10.71 24.92
C ALA A 616 -25.03 -9.29 24.75
N ASP A 617 -24.07 -9.10 23.83
CA ASP A 617 -23.61 -7.76 23.46
C ASP A 617 -24.77 -7.06 22.72
N GLY A 618 -25.13 -5.85 23.15
CA GLY A 618 -26.34 -5.15 22.67
C GLY A 618 -26.42 -4.98 21.14
N SER A 619 -27.64 -4.82 20.62
CA SER A 619 -27.89 -4.48 19.22
C SER A 619 -27.74 -2.98 18.99
N ARG A 620 -26.97 -2.57 17.98
CA ARG A 620 -26.82 -1.17 17.57
C ARG A 620 -27.39 -1.00 16.16
N ALA A 621 -28.34 -0.09 16.02
CA ALA A 621 -28.85 0.35 14.74
C ALA A 621 -28.35 1.78 14.47
N ILE A 622 -27.54 1.95 13.43
CA ILE A 622 -27.24 3.26 12.87
C ILE A 622 -28.42 3.65 11.99
N LEU A 623 -29.18 4.64 12.44
CA LEU A 623 -30.34 5.16 11.71
C LEU A 623 -29.87 5.89 10.46
N ARG A 624 -28.81 6.69 10.60
CA ARG A 624 -28.20 7.43 9.50
C ARG A 624 -26.74 7.75 9.82
N GLN A 625 -25.83 7.41 8.93
CA GLN A 625 -24.46 7.86 8.96
C GLN A 625 -24.14 8.58 7.66
N THR A 626 -23.74 9.84 7.76
CA THR A 626 -23.34 10.62 6.59
C THR A 626 -21.84 10.86 6.66
N SER A 627 -21.11 10.50 5.62
CA SER A 627 -19.66 10.62 5.55
C SER A 627 -19.28 11.40 4.29
N PHE A 628 -18.51 12.48 4.46
CA PHE A 628 -17.94 13.27 3.38
C PHE A 628 -16.44 12.97 3.31
N MET A 629 -15.91 12.78 2.11
CA MET A 629 -14.48 12.57 1.84
C MET A 629 -14.03 13.44 0.67
N ARG A 630 -12.92 14.17 0.87
CA ARG A 630 -12.20 14.88 -0.21
C ARG A 630 -11.29 13.90 -0.95
N THR A 631 -11.39 13.83 -2.27
CA THR A 631 -10.48 13.05 -3.13
C THR A 631 -9.70 13.99 -4.04
N LYS A 632 -8.68 13.50 -4.77
CA LYS A 632 -7.97 14.32 -5.77
C LYS A 632 -8.90 14.86 -6.86
N GLU A 633 -9.79 14.01 -7.35
CA GLU A 633 -10.68 14.28 -8.49
C GLU A 633 -11.96 15.05 -8.12
N GLY A 634 -12.30 15.11 -6.83
CA GLY A 634 -13.53 15.74 -6.36
C GLY A 634 -13.89 15.36 -4.95
N ILE A 635 -15.10 14.86 -4.76
CA ILE A 635 -15.62 14.44 -3.46
C ILE A 635 -16.38 13.12 -3.54
N GLN A 636 -16.44 12.41 -2.43
CA GLN A 636 -17.35 11.29 -2.24
C GLN A 636 -18.19 11.51 -1.00
N VAL A 637 -19.50 11.29 -1.11
CA VAL A 637 -20.43 11.38 0.02
C VAL A 637 -21.17 10.07 0.15
N TYR A 638 -21.17 9.51 1.36
CA TYR A 638 -21.85 8.25 1.67
C TYR A 638 -22.96 8.52 2.69
N VAL A 639 -24.18 8.11 2.38
CA VAL A 639 -25.31 8.13 3.31
C VAL A 639 -25.68 6.69 3.61
N ARG A 640 -25.55 6.28 4.88
CA ARG A 640 -25.63 4.87 5.28
C ARG A 640 -26.69 4.64 6.35
N ASN A 641 -27.29 3.47 6.35
CA ASN A 641 -28.00 2.91 7.50
C ASN A 641 -27.40 1.53 7.82
N GLN A 642 -27.36 1.17 9.10
CA GLN A 642 -26.76 -0.08 9.54
C GLN A 642 -27.59 -0.73 10.64
N LYS A 643 -27.76 -2.04 10.57
CA LYS A 643 -28.27 -2.85 11.67
C LYS A 643 -27.21 -3.86 12.07
N ALA A 644 -26.75 -3.79 13.32
CA ALA A 644 -25.77 -4.71 13.85
C ALA A 644 -26.27 -5.37 15.14
N SER A 645 -25.95 -6.65 15.28
CA SER A 645 -26.15 -7.43 16.51
C SER A 645 -24.86 -8.19 16.82
N ALA A 646 -24.51 -8.31 18.09
CA ALA A 646 -23.32 -9.01 18.53
C ALA A 646 -23.66 -10.04 19.62
N LEU A 647 -22.87 -11.10 19.70
CA LEU A 647 -22.90 -12.06 20.79
C LEU A 647 -21.46 -12.25 21.26
N GLY A 648 -21.20 -12.06 22.55
CA GLY A 648 -19.85 -12.03 23.11
C GLY A 648 -19.69 -12.89 24.35
N MET A 649 -18.48 -13.41 24.54
CA MET A 649 -18.01 -14.01 25.78
C MET A 649 -16.67 -13.39 26.12
N SER A 650 -16.48 -12.94 27.36
CA SER A 650 -15.20 -12.41 27.83
C SER A 650 -14.75 -13.00 29.15
N LEU A 651 -13.44 -13.20 29.25
CA LEU A 651 -12.71 -13.60 30.45
C LEU A 651 -11.66 -12.54 30.73
N ASP A 652 -11.74 -11.92 31.90
CA ASP A 652 -10.81 -10.90 32.36
C ASP A 652 -10.14 -11.33 33.67
N VAL A 653 -8.82 -11.36 33.68
CA VAL A 653 -7.98 -11.68 34.85
C VAL A 653 -7.27 -10.40 35.26
N ASN A 654 -7.76 -9.75 36.32
CA ASN A 654 -7.26 -8.46 36.78
C ASN A 654 -6.60 -8.58 38.17
N TYR A 655 -5.48 -7.87 38.34
CA TYR A 655 -4.91 -7.55 39.65
C TYR A 655 -4.99 -6.03 39.86
N PHE A 656 -3.90 -5.35 40.22
CA PHE A 656 -3.80 -3.90 39.99
C PHE A 656 -3.60 -3.56 38.50
N ILE A 657 -3.26 -4.54 37.65
CA ILE A 657 -3.20 -4.43 36.18
C ILE A 657 -3.98 -5.58 35.53
N ASN A 658 -4.40 -5.42 34.28
CA ASN A 658 -4.96 -6.52 33.48
C ASN A 658 -3.83 -7.50 33.08
N LEU A 659 -3.91 -8.75 33.56
CA LEU A 659 -2.93 -9.79 33.27
C LEU A 659 -3.27 -10.52 31.96
N MET A 660 -4.55 -10.84 31.80
CA MET A 660 -5.09 -11.52 30.63
C MET A 660 -6.52 -11.06 30.35
N ARG A 661 -6.84 -10.88 29.08
CA ARG A 661 -8.20 -10.66 28.57
C ARG A 661 -8.42 -11.55 27.35
N VAL A 662 -9.45 -12.38 27.38
CA VAL A 662 -9.89 -13.17 26.22
C VAL A 662 -11.32 -12.74 25.90
N ARG A 663 -11.58 -12.35 24.65
CA ARG A 663 -12.91 -12.01 24.15
C ARG A 663 -13.20 -12.77 22.88
N ALA A 664 -14.22 -13.61 22.89
CA ALA A 664 -14.77 -14.23 21.70
C ALA A 664 -16.08 -13.52 21.34
N SER A 665 -16.27 -13.12 20.08
CA SER A 665 -17.50 -12.46 19.65
C SER A 665 -17.91 -12.88 18.25
N THR A 666 -19.22 -12.95 18.02
CA THR A 666 -19.80 -13.04 16.68
C THR A 666 -20.65 -11.80 16.44
N THR A 667 -20.35 -11.06 15.37
CA THR A 667 -21.15 -9.91 14.93
C THR A 667 -21.85 -10.23 13.62
N TRP A 668 -23.09 -9.78 13.51
CA TRP A 668 -23.87 -9.78 12.27
C TRP A 668 -24.20 -8.33 11.95
N THR A 669 -23.94 -7.92 10.70
CA THR A 669 -24.18 -6.55 10.27
C THR A 669 -24.78 -6.52 8.88
N ASP A 670 -25.91 -5.85 8.75
CA ASP A 670 -26.47 -5.42 7.48
C ASP A 670 -26.25 -3.91 7.34
N LEU A 671 -25.68 -3.48 6.22
CA LEU A 671 -25.36 -2.08 5.92
C LEU A 671 -25.89 -1.75 4.53
N ASN A 672 -26.64 -0.66 4.40
CA ASN A 672 -27.01 -0.08 3.12
C ASN A 672 -26.36 1.29 3.01
N THR A 673 -25.69 1.55 1.89
CA THR A 673 -25.02 2.80 1.55
C THR A 673 -25.54 3.32 0.23
N ASP A 674 -25.97 4.58 0.23
CA ASP A 674 -26.02 5.41 -0.98
C ASP A 674 -24.70 6.17 -1.13
N ALA A 675 -23.94 5.86 -2.18
CA ALA A 675 -22.64 6.45 -2.47
C ALA A 675 -22.71 7.42 -3.65
N PHE A 676 -22.42 8.69 -3.38
CA PHE A 676 -22.35 9.75 -4.38
C PHE A 676 -20.89 10.00 -4.74
N VAL A 677 -20.53 9.75 -6.00
CA VAL A 677 -19.19 10.01 -6.54
C VAL A 677 -19.28 11.24 -7.44
N ILE A 678 -18.74 12.37 -6.99
CA ILE A 678 -18.92 13.67 -7.67
C ILE A 678 -17.55 14.22 -8.07
N ASP A 679 -17.30 14.21 -9.38
CA ASP A 679 -16.11 14.80 -10.00
C ASP A 679 -16.19 16.33 -9.98
N TYR A 680 -15.24 16.97 -9.28
CA TYR A 680 -15.11 18.42 -9.22
C TYR A 680 -13.72 18.82 -8.70
N ASN A 681 -12.78 19.11 -9.62
CA ASN A 681 -11.46 19.64 -9.25
C ASN A 681 -11.40 21.16 -9.48
N PRO A 682 -11.19 21.97 -8.41
CA PRO A 682 -11.04 23.42 -8.53
C PRO A 682 -9.92 23.87 -9.48
N GLU A 683 -8.85 23.08 -9.64
CA GLU A 683 -7.71 23.42 -10.51
C GLU A 683 -8.14 23.55 -11.98
N TYR A 684 -9.15 22.80 -12.41
CA TYR A 684 -9.68 22.91 -13.76
C TYR A 684 -10.38 24.24 -14.01
N ALA A 685 -10.81 24.95 -12.97
CA ALA A 685 -11.45 26.25 -13.12
C ALA A 685 -10.51 27.29 -13.77
N GLU A 686 -9.20 27.20 -13.54
CA GLU A 686 -8.20 28.10 -14.15
C GLU A 686 -7.96 27.78 -15.64
N LEU A 687 -8.33 26.58 -16.10
CA LEU A 687 -8.16 26.10 -17.48
C LEU A 687 -9.43 26.26 -18.33
N LEU A 688 -10.54 26.73 -17.76
CA LEU A 688 -11.79 26.91 -18.48
C LEU A 688 -11.70 28.17 -19.35
N ASP A 689 -11.73 27.97 -20.67
CA ASP A 689 -12.03 29.03 -21.61
C ASP A 689 -13.54 29.34 -21.55
N THR A 690 -13.90 30.39 -20.82
CA THR A 690 -15.29 30.83 -20.66
C THR A 690 -15.93 31.34 -21.96
N GLU A 691 -15.13 31.60 -23.00
CA GLU A 691 -15.64 31.99 -24.32
C GLU A 691 -16.22 30.78 -25.08
N ASN A 692 -15.83 29.55 -24.71
CA ASN A 692 -16.28 28.30 -25.32
C ASN A 692 -17.28 27.53 -24.43
N ALA A 693 -18.28 28.26 -23.90
CA ALA A 693 -19.26 27.79 -22.91
C ALA A 693 -20.15 26.63 -23.38
N ASP A 694 -20.23 26.37 -24.69
CA ASP A 694 -21.02 25.29 -25.28
C ASP A 694 -20.34 23.91 -25.20
N SER A 695 -19.07 23.84 -24.83
CA SER A 695 -18.42 22.55 -24.64
C SER A 695 -19.07 21.78 -23.48
N LYS A 696 -19.41 20.51 -23.73
CA LYS A 696 -20.07 19.64 -22.73
C LYS A 696 -19.34 19.64 -21.39
N PHE A 697 -18.01 19.65 -21.40
CA PHE A 697 -17.17 19.68 -20.21
C PHE A 697 -17.38 20.96 -19.38
N VAL A 698 -17.34 22.15 -20.00
CA VAL A 698 -17.53 23.43 -19.31
C VAL A 698 -18.94 23.49 -18.70
N LYS A 699 -19.97 23.08 -19.46
CA LYS A 699 -21.36 23.04 -18.99
C LYS A 699 -21.56 22.10 -17.80
N ASP A 700 -21.01 20.89 -17.87
CA ASP A 700 -21.11 19.88 -16.80
C ASP A 700 -20.35 20.34 -15.55
N PHE A 701 -19.19 21.00 -15.71
CA PHE A 701 -18.41 21.57 -14.62
C PHE A 701 -19.19 22.68 -13.89
N LEU A 702 -19.73 23.66 -14.63
CA LEU A 702 -20.51 24.76 -14.07
C LEU A 702 -21.80 24.28 -13.39
N ALA A 703 -22.51 23.32 -14.01
CA ALA A 703 -23.69 22.72 -13.42
C ALA A 703 -23.35 21.99 -12.11
N THR A 704 -22.26 21.20 -12.11
CA THR A 704 -21.78 20.51 -10.90
C THR A 704 -21.44 21.52 -9.81
N ARG A 705 -20.73 22.60 -10.11
CA ARG A 705 -20.41 23.69 -9.16
C ARG A 705 -21.65 24.28 -8.50
N ASN A 706 -22.62 24.68 -9.34
CA ASN A 706 -23.84 25.36 -8.88
C ASN A 706 -24.72 24.45 -8.03
N ASN A 707 -24.76 23.15 -8.35
CA ASN A 707 -25.54 22.15 -7.62
C ASN A 707 -24.84 21.67 -6.34
N LEU A 708 -23.51 21.62 -6.34
CA LEU A 708 -22.73 21.08 -5.23
C LEU A 708 -22.62 22.06 -4.07
N LYS A 709 -22.46 23.36 -4.34
CA LYS A 709 -22.40 24.42 -3.32
C LYS A 709 -23.58 24.36 -2.30
N PRO A 710 -24.86 24.39 -2.72
CA PRO A 710 -25.98 24.32 -1.79
C PRO A 710 -26.11 22.95 -1.11
N ALA A 711 -25.75 21.85 -1.80
CA ALA A 711 -25.76 20.51 -1.22
C ALA A 711 -24.76 20.37 -0.06
N LEU A 712 -23.50 20.80 -0.24
CA LEU A 712 -22.48 20.76 0.81
C LEU A 712 -22.82 21.70 1.97
N ARG A 713 -23.43 22.85 1.70
CA ARG A 713 -23.91 23.76 2.74
C ARG A 713 -24.95 23.06 3.63
N SER A 714 -25.95 22.41 3.04
CA SER A 714 -26.98 21.68 3.81
C SER A 714 -26.37 20.51 4.60
N LEU A 715 -25.42 19.81 3.98
CA LEU A 715 -24.71 18.69 4.60
C LEU A 715 -23.91 19.11 5.84
N PHE A 716 -23.07 20.14 5.73
CA PHE A 716 -22.20 20.57 6.83
C PHE A 716 -22.93 21.36 7.92
N LYS A 717 -24.02 22.08 7.57
CA LYS A 717 -24.77 22.89 8.53
C LYS A 717 -25.79 22.07 9.31
N SER A 718 -26.52 21.17 8.65
CA SER A 718 -27.68 20.47 9.22
C SER A 718 -27.63 18.95 9.06
N ASN A 719 -26.59 18.39 8.46
CA ASN A 719 -26.51 16.96 8.12
C ASN A 719 -27.74 16.51 7.30
N ASP A 720 -28.12 17.34 6.33
CA ASP A 720 -29.28 17.11 5.47
C ASP A 720 -28.83 16.76 4.04
N PRO A 721 -29.05 15.51 3.59
CA PRO A 721 -28.68 15.06 2.26
C PRO A 721 -29.75 15.32 1.18
N GLU A 722 -30.89 15.95 1.46
CA GLU A 722 -31.98 16.08 0.47
C GLU A 722 -31.55 16.73 -0.84
N LEU A 723 -30.79 17.83 -0.77
CA LEU A 723 -30.25 18.50 -1.96
C LEU A 723 -29.21 17.66 -2.71
N LEU A 724 -28.50 16.77 -2.00
CA LEU A 724 -27.58 15.81 -2.62
C LEU A 724 -28.37 14.79 -3.44
N TYR A 725 -29.44 14.22 -2.89
CA TYR A 725 -30.32 13.31 -3.62
C TYR A 725 -31.01 14.00 -4.80
N ALA A 726 -31.51 15.22 -4.62
CA ALA A 726 -32.20 15.96 -5.68
C ALA A 726 -31.27 16.30 -6.85
N ASN A 727 -30.05 16.78 -6.56
CA ASN A 727 -29.15 17.28 -7.59
C ASN A 727 -28.24 16.21 -8.22
N PHE A 728 -28.03 15.08 -7.53
CA PHE A 728 -27.06 14.05 -7.94
C PHE A 728 -27.64 12.63 -7.97
N ALA A 729 -28.95 12.48 -8.17
CA ALA A 729 -29.63 11.18 -8.31
C ALA A 729 -28.97 10.24 -9.35
N HIS A 730 -28.45 10.80 -10.45
CA HIS A 730 -27.79 10.07 -11.53
C HIS A 730 -26.28 9.83 -11.30
N LYS A 731 -25.74 10.22 -10.14
CA LYS A 731 -24.36 9.93 -9.71
C LYS A 731 -24.32 9.10 -8.41
N LYS A 732 -25.46 8.48 -8.07
CA LYS A 732 -25.66 7.69 -6.85
C LYS A 732 -25.56 6.20 -7.13
N PHE A 733 -24.65 5.51 -6.45
CA PHE A 733 -24.60 4.05 -6.38
C PHE A 733 -25.33 3.57 -5.14
N GLU A 734 -26.03 2.44 -5.24
CA GLU A 734 -26.62 1.77 -4.07
C GLU A 734 -25.79 0.54 -3.75
N ILE A 735 -25.36 0.42 -2.49
CA ILE A 735 -24.43 -0.61 -2.04
C ILE A 735 -25.02 -1.29 -0.81
N ASP A 736 -25.17 -2.61 -0.85
CA ASP A 736 -25.56 -3.39 0.33
C ASP A 736 -24.40 -4.28 0.77
N HIS A 737 -24.15 -4.31 2.08
CA HIS A 737 -23.23 -5.25 2.70
C HIS A 737 -23.96 -6.12 3.72
N GLN A 738 -23.70 -7.42 3.69
CA GLN A 738 -24.06 -8.34 4.75
C GLN A 738 -22.79 -9.01 5.27
N LEU A 739 -22.48 -8.77 6.53
CA LEU A 739 -21.27 -9.22 7.20
C LEU A 739 -21.62 -10.17 8.34
N LYS A 740 -20.87 -11.27 8.45
CA LYS A 740 -20.88 -12.15 9.62
C LYS A 740 -19.45 -12.41 10.04
N THR A 741 -19.04 -11.77 11.13
CA THR A 741 -17.65 -11.80 11.61
C THR A 741 -17.61 -12.58 12.91
N LYS A 742 -16.80 -13.63 12.93
CA LYS A 742 -16.45 -14.38 14.15
C LYS A 742 -15.03 -14.01 14.53
N GLU A 743 -14.82 -13.66 15.77
CA GLU A 743 -13.55 -13.13 16.22
C GLU A 743 -13.18 -13.65 17.61
N MET A 744 -11.90 -13.88 17.82
CA MET A 744 -11.31 -14.15 19.12
C MET A 744 -10.12 -13.20 19.33
N ARG A 745 -10.18 -12.39 20.39
CA ARG A 745 -9.12 -11.47 20.80
C ARG A 745 -8.55 -11.91 22.13
N THR A 746 -7.24 -12.05 22.19
CA THR A 746 -6.51 -12.43 23.39
C THR A 746 -5.44 -11.40 23.67
N LYS A 747 -5.45 -10.83 24.86
CA LYS A 747 -4.42 -9.94 25.40
C LYS A 747 -3.79 -10.63 26.59
N VAL A 748 -2.46 -10.69 26.62
CA VAL A 748 -1.67 -11.18 27.76
C VAL A 748 -0.54 -10.19 27.99
N PHE A 749 -0.63 -9.40 29.07
CA PHE A 749 0.23 -8.24 29.28
C PHE A 749 0.29 -7.32 28.04
N ALA A 750 1.48 -7.11 27.47
CA ALA A 750 1.70 -6.35 26.24
C ALA A 750 1.42 -7.16 24.96
N ILE A 751 1.25 -8.48 25.02
CA ILE A 751 1.06 -9.32 23.83
C ILE A 751 -0.41 -9.33 23.43
N ARG A 752 -0.69 -9.10 22.14
CA ARG A 752 -2.02 -9.25 21.55
C ARG A 752 -2.01 -10.34 20.49
N MET A 753 -3.02 -11.19 20.52
CA MET A 753 -3.27 -12.26 19.57
C MET A 753 -4.74 -12.21 19.16
N ASN A 754 -5.02 -11.94 17.89
CA ASN A 754 -6.39 -11.88 17.39
C ASN A 754 -6.54 -12.87 16.23
N SER A 755 -7.69 -13.52 16.13
CA SER A 755 -8.06 -14.30 14.96
C SER A 755 -9.50 -13.99 14.56
N PHE A 756 -9.77 -14.03 13.25
CA PHE A 756 -11.14 -13.83 12.78
C PHE A 756 -11.45 -14.67 11.54
N THR A 757 -12.75 -14.87 11.32
CA THR A 757 -13.32 -15.34 10.06
C THR A 757 -14.54 -14.49 9.74
N GLU A 758 -14.62 -14.03 8.50
CA GLU A 758 -15.67 -13.11 8.06
C GLU A 758 -16.28 -13.57 6.74
N ASP A 759 -17.60 -13.65 6.71
CA ASP A 759 -18.37 -13.70 5.48
C ASP A 759 -18.80 -12.28 5.12
N HIS A 760 -18.57 -11.88 3.86
CA HIS A 760 -18.96 -10.58 3.34
C HIS A 760 -19.69 -10.74 2.01
N LEU A 761 -20.99 -10.47 2.00
CA LEU A 761 -21.78 -10.33 0.77
C LEU A 761 -21.87 -8.85 0.42
N LEU A 762 -21.48 -8.49 -0.79
CA LEU A 762 -21.49 -7.13 -1.33
C LEU A 762 -22.40 -7.09 -2.55
N LYS A 763 -23.36 -6.16 -2.57
CA LYS A 763 -24.18 -5.87 -3.76
C LYS A 763 -23.94 -4.43 -4.19
N ILE A 764 -23.73 -4.21 -5.48
CA ILE A 764 -23.52 -2.89 -6.07
C ILE A 764 -24.54 -2.69 -7.19
N ARG A 765 -25.31 -1.59 -7.11
CA ARG A 765 -26.24 -1.16 -8.16
C ARG A 765 -25.76 0.16 -8.74
N TYR A 766 -25.67 0.22 -10.07
CA TYR A 766 -25.17 1.38 -10.80
C TYR A 766 -26.20 2.53 -10.82
N PRO A 767 -25.74 3.79 -10.95
CA PRO A 767 -26.62 4.93 -11.11
C PRO A 767 -27.50 4.82 -12.36
N ARG A 768 -28.73 5.34 -12.26
CA ARG A 768 -29.69 5.39 -13.37
C ARG A 768 -29.23 6.42 -14.40
N SER A 769 -29.12 6.04 -15.67
CA SER A 769 -28.74 6.96 -16.75
C SER A 769 -29.95 7.77 -17.24
N PRO A 770 -29.83 9.10 -17.46
CA PRO A 770 -30.85 9.89 -18.14
C PRO A 770 -31.11 9.42 -19.59
N ASP A 771 -30.07 8.88 -20.25
CA ASP A 771 -30.10 8.47 -21.66
C ASP A 771 -30.71 7.07 -21.86
N ALA A 772 -31.00 6.35 -20.76
CA ALA A 772 -31.62 5.03 -20.78
C ALA A 772 -32.45 4.79 -19.50
N PRO A 773 -33.57 5.51 -19.33
CA PRO A 773 -34.42 5.42 -18.12
C PRO A 773 -35.06 4.05 -17.92
N ASP A 774 -35.12 3.23 -18.97
CA ASP A 774 -35.79 1.94 -19.02
C ASP A 774 -34.92 0.77 -18.52
N LEU A 775 -33.62 0.99 -18.33
CA LEU A 775 -32.71 -0.02 -17.78
C LEU A 775 -32.87 -0.05 -16.25
N ASP A 776 -33.67 -1.00 -15.75
CA ASP A 776 -33.83 -1.23 -14.31
C ASP A 776 -32.45 -1.58 -13.69
N PRO A 777 -31.98 -0.87 -12.63
CA PRO A 777 -30.75 -1.19 -11.92
C PRO A 777 -30.62 -2.68 -11.52
N LYS A 778 -31.74 -3.40 -11.37
CA LYS A 778 -31.77 -4.85 -11.11
C LYS A 778 -31.15 -5.71 -12.21
N ASP A 779 -31.11 -5.24 -13.46
CA ASP A 779 -30.46 -5.95 -14.56
C ASP A 779 -28.94 -5.63 -14.67
N SER A 780 -28.43 -4.76 -13.80
CA SER A 780 -27.00 -4.37 -13.68
C SER A 780 -26.42 -4.55 -12.27
N GLU A 781 -27.15 -5.20 -11.36
CA GLU A 781 -26.69 -5.50 -9.99
C GLU A 781 -25.53 -6.49 -10.02
N VAL A 782 -24.41 -6.13 -9.40
CA VAL A 782 -23.28 -7.02 -9.18
C VAL A 782 -23.34 -7.53 -7.76
N THR A 783 -23.35 -8.86 -7.58
CA THR A 783 -23.30 -9.50 -6.26
C THR A 783 -21.98 -10.25 -6.08
N LEU A 784 -21.12 -9.76 -5.19
CA LEU A 784 -19.85 -10.40 -4.85
C LEU A 784 -19.95 -11.02 -3.46
N PHE A 785 -19.23 -12.13 -3.27
CA PHE A 785 -19.06 -12.75 -1.96
C PHE A 785 -17.59 -12.97 -1.66
N ALA A 786 -17.13 -12.44 -0.54
CA ALA A 786 -15.79 -12.67 0.00
C ALA A 786 -15.88 -13.45 1.30
N ASN A 787 -15.02 -14.46 1.46
CA ASN A 787 -14.75 -15.09 2.75
C ASN A 787 -13.30 -14.83 3.15
N LYS A 788 -13.12 -14.26 4.33
CA LYS A 788 -11.84 -13.84 4.88
C LYS A 788 -11.52 -14.62 6.13
N ARG A 789 -10.26 -15.00 6.29
CA ARG A 789 -9.74 -15.61 7.50
C ARG A 789 -8.38 -15.04 7.81
N GLY A 790 -8.11 -14.70 9.07
CA GLY A 790 -6.83 -14.12 9.44
C GLY A 790 -6.45 -14.33 10.89
N GLU A 791 -5.16 -14.19 11.14
CA GLU A 791 -4.53 -14.17 12.46
C GLU A 791 -3.55 -13.01 12.58
N LEU A 792 -3.54 -12.34 13.73
CA LEU A 792 -2.66 -11.23 14.09
C LEU A 792 -1.97 -11.54 15.42
N LYS A 793 -0.67 -11.26 15.48
CA LYS A 793 0.13 -11.34 16.71
C LYS A 793 1.02 -10.11 16.81
N GLY A 794 0.95 -9.41 17.93
CA GLY A 794 1.74 -8.20 18.13
C GLY A 794 2.03 -7.88 19.59
N ARG A 795 2.77 -6.79 19.79
CA ARG A 795 3.11 -6.26 21.11
C ARG A 795 2.74 -4.78 21.19
N ASP A 796 1.99 -4.42 22.22
CA ASP A 796 1.51 -3.07 22.53
C ASP A 796 2.13 -2.59 23.85
N LEU A 797 3.32 -2.00 23.76
CA LEU A 797 4.08 -1.56 24.93
C LEU A 797 3.48 -0.31 25.58
N LEU A 798 2.99 0.63 24.77
CA LEU A 798 2.36 1.84 25.30
C LEU A 798 1.07 1.50 26.02
N GLY A 799 0.20 0.67 25.43
CA GLY A 799 -1.03 0.22 26.08
C GLY A 799 -0.75 -0.45 27.43
N PHE A 800 0.27 -1.31 27.48
CA PHE A 800 0.70 -1.94 28.73
C PHE A 800 1.20 -0.93 29.76
N ALA A 801 2.01 0.05 29.36
CA ALA A 801 2.48 1.11 30.26
C ALA A 801 1.33 1.96 30.80
N THR A 802 0.34 2.30 29.96
CA THR A 802 -0.85 3.03 30.39
C THR A 802 -1.71 2.21 31.35
N ASP A 803 -1.83 0.90 31.16
CA ASP A 803 -2.53 0.01 32.10
C ASP A 803 -1.85 0.00 33.47
N TRP A 804 -0.51 0.01 33.50
CA TRP A 804 0.27 0.11 34.74
C TRP A 804 0.04 1.42 35.47
N ILE A 805 0.13 2.55 34.76
CA ILE A 805 -0.12 3.88 35.34
C ILE A 805 -1.55 3.95 35.89
N LYS A 806 -2.52 3.46 35.12
CA LYS A 806 -3.92 3.35 35.56
C LYS A 806 -4.04 2.57 36.85
N GLY A 807 -3.44 1.39 36.89
CA GLY A 807 -3.43 0.49 38.03
C GLY A 807 -2.84 1.09 39.31
N ILE A 808 -1.72 1.81 39.18
CA ILE A 808 -1.08 2.52 40.30
C ILE A 808 -1.96 3.67 40.78
N LEU A 809 -2.47 4.51 39.86
CA LEU A 809 -3.30 5.66 40.21
C LEU A 809 -4.62 5.23 40.86
N SER A 810 -5.28 4.20 40.34
CA SER A 810 -6.51 3.65 40.94
C SER A 810 -6.27 3.06 42.33
N LYS A 811 -5.06 2.53 42.58
CA LYS A 811 -4.67 2.04 43.92
C LYS A 811 -4.40 3.18 44.91
N TRP A 812 -3.84 4.31 44.45
CA TRP A 812 -3.41 5.42 45.32
C TRP A 812 -4.49 6.47 45.57
N LYS A 813 -5.40 6.70 44.61
CA LYS A 813 -6.54 7.62 44.73
C LYS A 813 -7.81 7.00 44.15
N PRO A 814 -8.47 6.07 44.89
CA PRO A 814 -9.67 5.38 44.43
C PRO A 814 -10.85 6.33 44.11
N ASP A 815 -10.91 7.51 44.75
CA ASP A 815 -11.99 8.49 44.56
C ASP A 815 -11.82 9.34 43.28
N ASN A 816 -10.63 9.36 42.69
CA ASN A 816 -10.37 10.06 41.43
C ASN A 816 -10.39 9.05 40.29
N LYS A 817 -11.55 8.91 39.62
CA LYS A 817 -11.67 8.16 38.36
C LYS A 817 -10.95 8.89 37.24
N ILE A 818 -9.64 8.74 37.21
CA ILE A 818 -8.79 9.24 36.13
C ILE A 818 -9.04 8.36 34.91
N ASP A 819 -9.65 8.93 33.88
CA ASP A 819 -9.91 8.25 32.62
C ASP A 819 -8.68 8.38 31.71
N LEU A 820 -7.79 7.40 31.80
CA LEU A 820 -6.75 7.22 30.81
C LEU A 820 -7.44 6.77 29.53
N ALA A 821 -7.43 7.64 28.51
CA ALA A 821 -7.91 7.32 27.17
C ALA A 821 -7.20 6.06 26.65
N GLU A 822 -7.82 4.90 26.87
CA GLU A 822 -7.33 3.61 26.40
C GLU A 822 -7.53 3.57 24.89
N THR A 823 -6.45 3.30 24.14
CA THR A 823 -6.60 2.97 22.73
C THR A 823 -7.15 1.56 22.62
N ASN A 824 -8.43 1.47 22.29
CA ASN A 824 -9.11 0.22 21.94
C ASN A 824 -8.67 -0.36 20.59
N ASP A 825 -7.61 0.19 19.98
CA ASP A 825 -7.05 -0.33 18.74
C ASP A 825 -6.61 -1.79 18.95
N PRO A 826 -7.22 -2.74 18.24
CA PRO A 826 -6.87 -4.14 18.39
C PRO A 826 -5.57 -4.51 17.66
N ASN A 827 -5.04 -3.65 16.77
CA ASN A 827 -3.78 -3.83 16.07
C ASN A 827 -2.64 -3.04 16.75
N PRO A 828 -1.69 -3.73 17.42
CA PRO A 828 -0.55 -3.06 18.04
C PRO A 828 0.32 -2.23 17.10
N ALA A 829 0.30 -2.45 15.78
CA ALA A 829 1.10 -1.64 14.85
C ALA A 829 0.70 -0.16 14.85
N ASN A 830 -0.53 0.17 15.28
CA ASN A 830 -1.08 1.53 15.30
C ASN A 830 -0.76 2.28 16.61
N THR A 831 -0.12 1.61 17.58
CA THR A 831 0.30 2.25 18.84
C THR A 831 1.79 2.57 18.81
N PRO A 832 2.23 3.70 19.42
CA PRO A 832 3.65 4.02 19.53
C PRO A 832 4.45 2.88 20.16
N PHE A 833 5.61 2.58 19.56
CA PHE A 833 6.47 1.43 19.90
C PHE A 833 5.83 0.05 19.72
N GLY A 834 4.60 0.00 19.23
CA GLY A 834 3.91 -1.21 18.92
C GLY A 834 4.39 -1.83 17.61
N LYS A 835 4.28 -3.15 17.53
CA LYS A 835 4.59 -3.93 16.33
C LYS A 835 3.65 -5.11 16.23
N ALA A 836 3.26 -5.46 15.02
CA ALA A 836 2.41 -6.61 14.75
C ALA A 836 2.82 -7.31 13.46
N TYR A 837 2.59 -8.62 13.46
CA TYR A 837 2.57 -9.43 12.26
C TYR A 837 1.15 -9.98 12.11
N TRP A 838 0.59 -9.92 10.92
CA TRP A 838 -0.69 -10.55 10.64
C TRP A 838 -0.72 -11.18 9.25
N ARG A 839 -1.48 -12.25 9.14
CA ARG A 839 -1.77 -12.92 7.87
C ARG A 839 -3.26 -12.94 7.60
N THR A 840 -3.63 -12.85 6.33
CA THR A 840 -5.03 -12.95 5.89
C THR A 840 -5.12 -13.70 4.58
N VAL A 841 -6.06 -14.65 4.52
CA VAL A 841 -6.48 -15.33 3.30
C VAL A 841 -7.89 -14.87 2.97
N THR A 842 -8.07 -14.37 1.75
CA THR A 842 -9.34 -13.91 1.23
C THR A 842 -9.64 -14.66 -0.05
N THR A 843 -10.81 -15.29 -0.16
CA THR A 843 -11.33 -15.81 -1.44
C THR A 843 -12.57 -15.02 -1.81
N GLU A 844 -12.66 -14.59 -3.05
CA GLU A 844 -13.77 -13.81 -3.60
C GLU A 844 -14.40 -14.54 -4.77
N ALA A 845 -15.73 -14.48 -4.88
CA ALA A 845 -16.49 -15.07 -5.97
C ALA A 845 -17.63 -14.15 -6.41
N ASP A 846 -17.97 -14.22 -7.69
CA ASP A 846 -19.14 -13.56 -8.25
C ASP A 846 -20.38 -14.47 -8.18
N LEU A 847 -21.42 -13.96 -7.52
CA LEU A 847 -22.72 -14.58 -7.34
C LEU A 847 -23.80 -13.94 -8.22
N THR A 848 -23.42 -13.05 -9.14
CA THR A 848 -24.36 -12.35 -10.03
C THR A 848 -25.13 -13.35 -10.91
N VAL A 849 -26.46 -13.20 -10.92
CA VAL A 849 -27.39 -14.12 -11.61
C VAL A 849 -27.55 -13.75 -13.09
N LYS A 850 -27.58 -12.45 -13.42
CA LYS A 850 -27.74 -11.93 -14.78
C LYS A 850 -26.53 -11.08 -15.17
N GLY A 851 -25.96 -11.32 -16.35
CA GLY A 851 -24.81 -10.57 -16.88
C GLY A 851 -23.52 -11.38 -16.94
N THR A 852 -22.39 -10.70 -17.10
CA THR A 852 -21.07 -11.32 -17.18
C THR A 852 -20.66 -11.88 -15.83
N GLN A 853 -20.44 -13.19 -15.73
CA GLN A 853 -19.89 -13.79 -14.51
C GLN A 853 -18.38 -13.66 -14.46
N TYR A 854 -17.87 -13.17 -13.33
CA TYR A 854 -16.44 -13.11 -13.06
C TYR A 854 -15.96 -14.38 -12.34
N PRO A 855 -14.73 -14.85 -12.64
CA PRO A 855 -14.20 -16.04 -12.00
C PRO A 855 -13.78 -15.75 -10.55
N SER A 856 -13.75 -16.79 -9.72
CA SER A 856 -13.25 -16.67 -8.34
C SER A 856 -11.74 -16.42 -8.31
N VAL A 857 -11.29 -15.66 -7.32
CA VAL A 857 -9.87 -15.37 -7.07
C VAL A 857 -9.58 -15.41 -5.58
N ALA A 858 -8.31 -15.61 -5.21
CA ALA A 858 -7.89 -15.52 -3.83
C ALA A 858 -6.66 -14.64 -3.66
N VAL A 859 -6.54 -14.03 -2.49
CA VAL A 859 -5.44 -13.17 -2.10
C VAL A 859 -4.97 -13.62 -0.73
N ILE A 860 -3.68 -13.91 -0.60
CA ILE A 860 -3.02 -14.24 0.65
C ILE A 860 -2.03 -13.11 0.96
N GLN A 861 -2.14 -12.53 2.15
CA GLN A 861 -1.31 -11.41 2.57
C GLN A 861 -0.61 -11.72 3.88
N HIS A 862 0.68 -11.41 3.93
CA HIS A 862 1.49 -11.37 5.14
C HIS A 862 1.92 -9.93 5.35
N VAL A 863 1.68 -9.39 6.54
CA VAL A 863 1.95 -8.00 6.84
C VAL A 863 2.74 -7.86 8.12
N TRP A 864 3.87 -7.16 8.04
CA TRP A 864 4.68 -6.73 9.18
C TRP A 864 4.50 -5.22 9.34
N GLY A 865 3.86 -4.81 10.43
CA GLY A 865 3.58 -3.42 10.75
C GLY A 865 4.21 -2.97 12.06
N GLY A 866 4.55 -1.68 12.15
CA GLY A 866 4.97 -1.07 13.41
C GLY A 866 5.42 0.38 13.27
N TRP A 867 5.78 0.99 14.39
CA TRP A 867 6.04 2.44 14.45
C TRP A 867 7.43 2.85 13.95
N HIS A 868 8.47 2.06 14.22
CA HIS A 868 9.85 2.42 13.88
C HIS A 868 10.72 1.19 13.67
N LEU A 869 11.51 1.20 12.60
CA LEU A 869 12.40 0.11 12.22
C LEU A 869 13.76 0.67 11.78
N ASN A 870 14.77 0.55 12.63
CA ASN A 870 16.13 0.97 12.27
C ASN A 870 16.71 0.10 11.14
N ARG A 871 17.72 0.63 10.44
CA ARG A 871 18.39 -0.03 9.30
C ARG A 871 18.69 -1.51 9.51
N LYS A 872 19.32 -1.87 10.64
CA LYS A 872 19.72 -3.26 10.93
C LYS A 872 18.50 -4.20 11.02
N LYS A 873 17.45 -3.78 11.72
CA LYS A 873 16.22 -4.58 11.84
C LYS A 873 15.44 -4.61 10.53
N PHE A 874 15.49 -3.53 9.75
CA PHE A 874 14.86 -3.46 8.43
C PHE A 874 15.47 -4.47 7.46
N PHE A 875 16.80 -4.45 7.27
CA PHE A 875 17.45 -5.43 6.39
C PHE A 875 17.27 -6.87 6.89
N LYS A 876 17.30 -7.10 8.22
CA LYS A 876 16.98 -8.42 8.77
C LYS A 876 15.58 -8.90 8.37
N LEU A 877 14.57 -8.02 8.42
CA LEU A 877 13.22 -8.35 8.01
C LEU A 877 13.12 -8.59 6.50
N LEU A 878 13.84 -7.81 5.67
CA LEU A 878 13.92 -8.07 4.23
C LEU A 878 14.55 -9.43 3.91
N ASP A 879 15.58 -9.82 4.67
CA ASP A 879 16.22 -11.12 4.54
C ASP A 879 15.26 -12.24 4.97
N GLU A 880 14.52 -12.06 6.06
CA GLU A 880 13.50 -13.02 6.52
C GLU A 880 12.43 -13.24 5.44
N VAL A 881 11.90 -12.18 4.82
CA VAL A 881 10.92 -12.26 3.71
C VAL A 881 11.51 -12.93 2.46
N GLN A 882 12.78 -12.64 2.13
CA GLN A 882 13.44 -13.27 0.98
C GLN A 882 13.78 -14.75 1.23
N GLN A 883 14.12 -15.11 2.47
CA GLN A 883 14.43 -16.49 2.85
C GLN A 883 13.23 -17.43 2.69
N GLU A 884 12.01 -16.93 2.90
CA GLU A 884 10.78 -17.70 2.63
C GLU A 884 10.67 -18.15 1.16
N LEU A 885 11.39 -17.50 0.24
CA LEU A 885 11.41 -17.83 -1.19
C LEU A 885 12.62 -18.68 -1.62
N ASN A 886 13.51 -19.01 -0.70
CA ASN A 886 14.71 -19.80 -1.02
C ASN A 886 14.32 -21.17 -1.60
N GLY A 887 14.82 -21.45 -2.81
CA GLY A 887 14.54 -22.70 -3.53
C GLY A 887 13.30 -22.65 -4.45
N ALA A 888 12.63 -21.49 -4.58
CA ALA A 888 11.72 -21.27 -5.69
C ALA A 888 12.53 -21.26 -7.01
N PRO A 889 11.97 -21.74 -8.14
CA PRO A 889 12.58 -21.57 -9.45
C PRO A 889 12.53 -20.09 -9.81
N LEU A 890 13.38 -19.28 -9.18
CA LEU A 890 13.35 -17.85 -9.33
C LEU A 890 14.07 -17.50 -10.61
N MET A 891 13.40 -16.66 -11.37
CA MET A 891 13.85 -15.99 -12.57
C MET A 891 15.22 -15.33 -12.35
N SER A 892 15.85 -14.86 -13.41
CA SER A 892 17.19 -14.24 -13.34
C SER A 892 17.28 -12.95 -12.51
N TYR A 893 16.25 -12.53 -11.79
CA TYR A 893 16.20 -11.30 -10.98
C TYR A 893 15.83 -11.60 -9.51
N ARG A 894 16.24 -10.70 -8.60
CA ARG A 894 15.89 -10.78 -7.18
C ARG A 894 14.50 -10.18 -6.94
N LEU A 895 13.77 -10.66 -5.94
CA LEU A 895 12.46 -10.08 -5.61
C LEU A 895 12.61 -8.62 -5.14
N ILE A 896 13.42 -8.44 -4.09
CA ILE A 896 13.71 -7.14 -3.47
C ILE A 896 15.18 -6.84 -3.75
N GLU A 897 15.49 -5.61 -4.17
CA GLU A 897 16.86 -5.13 -4.35
C GLU A 897 17.30 -4.33 -3.11
N PRO A 898 18.17 -4.86 -2.24
CA PRO A 898 18.62 -4.16 -1.04
C PRO A 898 19.31 -2.82 -1.34
N GLU A 899 19.91 -2.68 -2.53
CA GLU A 899 20.65 -1.50 -2.96
C GLU A 899 19.76 -0.26 -3.08
N ALA A 900 18.47 -0.45 -3.36
CA ALA A 900 17.47 0.62 -3.38
C ALA A 900 17.33 1.33 -2.03
N PHE A 901 17.74 0.68 -0.93
CA PHE A 901 17.67 1.22 0.44
C PHE A 901 19.05 1.62 1.00
N SER A 902 20.05 1.80 0.13
CA SER A 902 21.44 2.07 0.53
C SER A 902 21.60 3.32 1.41
N THR A 903 20.77 4.35 1.22
CA THR A 903 20.77 5.61 2.00
C THR A 903 19.83 5.59 3.21
N VAL A 904 18.98 4.57 3.35
CA VAL A 904 17.93 4.51 4.39
C VAL A 904 18.55 4.23 5.76
N THR A 905 18.21 5.05 6.74
CA THR A 905 18.68 4.91 8.13
C THR A 905 17.62 4.26 9.04
N ALA A 906 16.35 4.51 8.77
CA ALA A 906 15.21 3.90 9.43
C ALA A 906 13.96 3.95 8.55
N VAL A 907 12.97 3.12 8.88
CA VAL A 907 11.62 3.18 8.32
C VAL A 907 10.63 3.42 9.44
N ASP A 908 10.00 4.59 9.44
CA ASP A 908 8.98 5.00 10.39
C ASP A 908 7.59 4.63 9.85
N PHE A 909 6.66 4.26 10.73
CA PHE A 909 5.31 3.79 10.37
C PHE A 909 5.32 2.69 9.31
N TYR A 910 6.25 1.74 9.46
CA TYR A 910 6.50 0.74 8.44
C TYR A 910 5.33 -0.23 8.32
N ARG A 911 5.00 -0.59 7.08
CA ARG A 911 4.09 -1.68 6.74
C ARG A 911 4.65 -2.42 5.53
N ILE A 912 5.31 -3.54 5.79
CA ILE A 912 5.84 -4.43 4.76
C ILE A 912 4.77 -5.49 4.49
N THR A 913 4.29 -5.61 3.25
CA THR A 913 3.23 -6.53 2.85
C THR A 913 3.73 -7.47 1.75
N ALA A 914 3.83 -8.77 2.03
CA ALA A 914 3.98 -9.79 0.99
C ALA A 914 2.59 -10.24 0.54
N ASN A 915 2.34 -10.18 -0.76
CA ASN A 915 1.02 -10.43 -1.34
C ASN A 915 1.11 -11.52 -2.40
N LEU A 916 0.35 -12.60 -2.23
CA LEU A 916 0.17 -13.69 -3.18
C LEU A 916 -1.27 -13.68 -3.71
N SER A 917 -1.43 -13.28 -4.95
CA SER A 917 -2.69 -13.37 -5.67
C SER A 917 -2.76 -14.68 -6.44
N ILE A 918 -3.77 -15.50 -6.17
CA ILE A 918 -4.04 -16.77 -6.86
C ILE A 918 -5.18 -16.55 -7.84
N LEU A 919 -4.86 -16.71 -9.13
CA LEU A 919 -5.79 -16.52 -10.23
C LEU A 919 -6.68 -17.77 -10.43
N PRO A 920 -7.74 -17.68 -11.25
CA PRO A 920 -8.75 -18.74 -11.34
C PRO A 920 -8.19 -20.14 -11.62
N GLY A 921 -7.25 -20.27 -12.58
CA GLY A 921 -6.62 -21.56 -12.89
C GLY A 921 -5.80 -22.14 -11.74
N GLY A 922 -5.28 -21.30 -10.85
CA GLY A 922 -4.59 -21.74 -9.63
C GLY A 922 -5.55 -22.26 -8.58
N LEU A 923 -6.72 -21.64 -8.45
CA LEU A 923 -7.79 -22.15 -7.58
C LEU A 923 -8.35 -23.49 -8.07
N ASP A 924 -8.48 -23.67 -9.39
CA ASP A 924 -8.87 -24.96 -9.97
C ASP A 924 -7.83 -26.05 -9.62
N LYS A 925 -6.53 -25.76 -9.76
CA LYS A 925 -5.45 -26.69 -9.35
C LYS A 925 -5.56 -27.06 -7.85
N VAL A 926 -5.76 -26.08 -6.98
CA VAL A 926 -5.91 -26.31 -5.53
C VAL A 926 -7.15 -27.15 -5.22
N ARG A 927 -8.29 -26.86 -5.86
CA ARG A 927 -9.51 -27.66 -5.74
C ARG A 927 -9.25 -29.10 -6.15
N ASP A 928 -8.64 -29.31 -7.31
CA ASP A 928 -8.45 -30.63 -7.89
C ASP A 928 -7.41 -31.45 -7.11
N LEU A 929 -6.39 -30.80 -6.53
CA LEU A 929 -5.44 -31.41 -5.59
C LEU A 929 -6.16 -32.03 -4.38
N VAL A 930 -7.15 -31.33 -3.82
CA VAL A 930 -7.87 -31.78 -2.62
C VAL A 930 -8.98 -32.77 -2.97
N LEU A 931 -9.73 -32.56 -4.06
CA LEU A 931 -10.87 -33.40 -4.42
C LEU A 931 -10.51 -34.67 -5.19
N GLN A 932 -9.40 -34.63 -5.94
CA GLN A 932 -8.92 -35.74 -6.77
C GLN A 932 -10.02 -36.29 -7.68
N PRO A 933 -10.59 -35.48 -8.60
CA PRO A 933 -11.72 -35.90 -9.44
C PRO A 933 -11.39 -37.15 -10.29
N ASP A 934 -10.13 -37.33 -10.67
CA ASP A 934 -9.66 -38.48 -11.45
C ASP A 934 -9.66 -39.80 -10.65
N ALA A 935 -9.75 -39.73 -9.32
CA ALA A 935 -9.83 -40.90 -8.45
C ALA A 935 -11.26 -41.44 -8.30
N ASN A 936 -12.26 -40.71 -8.81
CA ASN A 936 -13.67 -41.07 -8.66
C ASN A 936 -13.96 -42.44 -9.28
N GLY A 937 -14.56 -43.33 -8.49
CA GLY A 937 -14.93 -44.68 -8.92
C GLY A 937 -13.79 -45.72 -8.90
N LYS A 938 -12.54 -45.34 -8.57
CA LYS A 938 -11.45 -46.31 -8.39
C LYS A 938 -11.69 -47.19 -7.16
N SER A 939 -11.37 -48.48 -7.26
CA SER A 939 -11.53 -49.45 -6.17
C SER A 939 -10.50 -49.24 -5.06
N VAL A 940 -10.94 -49.22 -3.80
CA VAL A 940 -10.03 -49.18 -2.64
C VAL A 940 -9.52 -50.58 -2.34
N LYS A 941 -8.19 -50.72 -2.16
CA LYS A 941 -7.55 -51.98 -1.76
C LYS A 941 -8.10 -52.43 -0.40
N ARG A 942 -8.76 -53.60 -0.35
CA ARG A 942 -9.22 -54.22 0.90
C ARG A 942 -8.04 -54.79 1.68
N SER A 943 -7.95 -54.44 2.97
CA SER A 943 -6.93 -55.00 3.86
C SER A 943 -7.27 -56.44 4.27
N LYS A 944 -6.26 -57.32 4.32
CA LYS A 944 -6.42 -58.73 4.72
C LYS A 944 -6.10 -58.90 6.22
N PHE A 945 -6.68 -59.91 6.87
CA PHE A 945 -6.41 -60.25 8.29
C PHE A 945 -6.80 -59.15 9.30
N ILE A 946 -6.04 -58.98 10.39
CA ILE A 946 -6.36 -58.12 11.55
C ILE A 946 -6.58 -56.65 11.13
N SER A 947 -5.83 -56.15 10.14
CA SER A 947 -6.01 -54.81 9.56
C SER A 947 -7.35 -54.63 8.84
N GLY A 948 -7.98 -55.71 8.37
CA GLY A 948 -9.35 -55.68 7.85
C GLY A 948 -10.42 -55.43 8.92
N VAL A 949 -10.14 -55.79 10.18
CA VAL A 949 -11.01 -55.46 11.33
C VAL A 949 -10.90 -53.97 11.67
N PHE A 950 -9.68 -53.43 11.72
CA PHE A 950 -9.43 -52.01 11.93
C PHE A 950 -10.02 -51.14 10.80
N GLN A 951 -9.92 -51.60 9.54
CA GLN A 951 -10.60 -50.96 8.42
C GLN A 951 -12.11 -50.86 8.65
N LYS A 952 -12.79 -51.99 8.94
CA LYS A 952 -14.24 -51.99 9.18
C LYS A 952 -14.64 -51.15 10.40
N LEU A 953 -13.83 -51.16 11.47
CA LEU A 953 -14.07 -50.35 12.66
C LEU A 953 -13.95 -48.85 12.33
N SER A 954 -12.91 -48.46 11.59
CA SER A 954 -12.70 -47.08 11.12
C SER A 954 -13.82 -46.64 10.16
N GLU A 955 -14.27 -47.51 9.26
CA GLU A 955 -15.41 -47.25 8.38
C GLU A 955 -16.73 -47.08 9.16
N LYS A 956 -16.90 -47.82 10.27
CA LYS A 956 -18.08 -47.73 11.14
C LYS A 956 -18.08 -46.49 12.02
N MET A 957 -16.91 -46.04 12.47
CA MET A 957 -16.76 -44.80 13.26
C MET A 957 -16.77 -43.54 12.39
N GLY A 958 -16.45 -43.65 11.10
CA GLY A 958 -16.40 -42.54 10.15
C GLY A 958 -17.19 -42.83 8.89
N ARG A 959 -16.51 -42.86 7.74
CA ARG A 959 -17.09 -43.18 6.42
C ARG A 959 -16.30 -44.27 5.70
N LYS A 960 -16.88 -44.81 4.63
CA LYS A 960 -16.21 -45.77 3.74
C LYS A 960 -14.94 -45.17 3.14
N ALA A 961 -13.93 -46.01 2.96
CA ALA A 961 -12.67 -45.63 2.34
C ALA A 961 -12.89 -45.19 0.88
N ARG A 962 -12.19 -44.14 0.44
CA ARG A 962 -12.22 -43.62 -0.93
C ARG A 962 -10.82 -43.58 -1.52
N ALA A 963 -10.68 -43.89 -2.81
CA ALA A 963 -9.40 -43.76 -3.50
C ALA A 963 -8.88 -42.31 -3.50
N ASN A 964 -9.79 -41.33 -3.62
CA ASN A 964 -9.49 -39.90 -3.57
C ASN A 964 -8.69 -39.51 -2.33
N ASP A 965 -8.98 -40.10 -1.16
CA ASP A 965 -8.31 -39.74 0.09
C ASP A 965 -6.84 -40.18 0.11
N LYS A 966 -6.54 -41.31 -0.54
CA LYS A 966 -5.18 -41.81 -0.64
C LYS A 966 -4.40 -41.05 -1.71
N GLU A 967 -5.02 -40.80 -2.87
CA GLU A 967 -4.42 -40.00 -3.94
C GLU A 967 -4.14 -38.56 -3.49
N MET A 968 -5.07 -37.92 -2.78
CA MET A 968 -4.87 -36.57 -2.24
C MET A 968 -3.69 -36.53 -1.27
N PHE A 969 -3.62 -37.49 -0.34
CA PHE A 969 -2.51 -37.58 0.60
C PHE A 969 -1.17 -37.75 -0.14
N ASP A 970 -1.10 -38.66 -1.11
CA ASP A 970 0.13 -38.94 -1.84
C ASP A 970 0.55 -37.75 -2.73
N ASP A 971 -0.39 -37.05 -3.37
CA ASP A 971 -0.10 -35.85 -4.15
C ASP A 971 0.28 -34.65 -3.27
N MET A 972 -0.30 -34.52 -2.08
CA MET A 972 0.11 -33.52 -1.10
C MET A 972 1.58 -33.75 -0.68
N LEU A 973 1.98 -35.00 -0.47
CA LEU A 973 3.38 -35.34 -0.24
C LEU A 973 4.26 -34.99 -1.45
N LYS A 974 3.80 -35.21 -2.69
CA LYS A 974 4.56 -34.74 -3.88
C LYS A 974 4.73 -33.22 -3.87
N VAL A 975 3.70 -32.45 -3.53
CA VAL A 975 3.80 -30.98 -3.43
C VAL A 975 4.83 -30.57 -2.37
N LEU A 976 4.75 -31.12 -1.15
CA LEU A 976 5.74 -30.90 -0.07
C LEU A 976 7.17 -31.28 -0.49
N GLY A 977 7.29 -32.30 -1.33
CA GLY A 977 8.54 -32.79 -1.89
C GLY A 977 8.99 -32.07 -3.17
N ASN A 978 8.38 -30.94 -3.52
CA ASN A 978 8.71 -30.15 -4.72
C ASN A 978 8.55 -30.94 -6.05
N GLY A 979 7.58 -31.86 -6.09
CA GLY A 979 7.33 -32.82 -7.17
C GLY A 979 7.87 -34.22 -6.91
N ASN A 980 8.68 -34.44 -5.85
CA ASN A 980 9.23 -35.74 -5.49
C ASN A 980 8.53 -36.33 -4.27
N TYR A 981 7.75 -37.40 -4.48
CA TYR A 981 7.01 -38.09 -3.43
C TYR A 981 7.89 -38.52 -2.23
N ASN A 982 9.05 -39.13 -2.49
CA ASN A 982 9.90 -39.66 -1.41
C ASN A 982 10.49 -38.53 -0.55
N ALA A 983 10.91 -37.44 -1.19
CA ALA A 983 11.41 -36.26 -0.48
C ALA A 983 10.32 -35.65 0.41
N GLY A 984 9.09 -35.54 -0.10
CA GLY A 984 7.96 -35.02 0.65
C GLY A 984 7.49 -35.95 1.75
N LYS A 985 7.49 -37.27 1.52
CA LYS A 985 7.21 -38.28 2.54
C LYS A 985 8.19 -38.16 3.71
N ASN A 986 9.49 -38.04 3.43
CA ASN A 986 10.50 -37.89 4.49
C ASN A 986 10.28 -36.61 5.32
N ARG A 987 9.98 -35.48 4.66
CA ARG A 987 9.65 -34.22 5.35
C ARG A 987 8.40 -34.33 6.22
N TYR A 988 7.33 -34.89 5.67
CA TYR A 988 6.08 -35.09 6.40
C TYR A 988 6.26 -36.04 7.58
N MET A 989 7.03 -37.12 7.42
CA MET A 989 7.33 -38.04 8.52
C MET A 989 8.12 -37.33 9.62
N ALA A 990 9.14 -36.54 9.28
CA ALA A 990 9.89 -35.76 10.27
C ALA A 990 8.97 -34.82 11.08
N ALA A 991 8.11 -34.07 10.41
CA ALA A 991 7.12 -33.20 11.07
C ALA A 991 6.13 -34.00 11.95
N CYS A 992 5.73 -35.18 11.48
CA CYS A 992 4.91 -36.10 12.26
C CYS A 992 5.62 -36.58 13.54
N TYR A 993 6.87 -37.03 13.45
CA TYR A 993 7.65 -37.47 14.61
C TYR A 993 7.76 -36.35 15.65
N GLU A 994 8.10 -35.13 15.19
CA GLU A 994 8.21 -33.95 16.06
C GLU A 994 6.88 -33.60 16.74
N TYR A 995 5.76 -33.67 16.00
CA TYR A 995 4.43 -33.42 16.57
C TYR A 995 4.08 -34.41 17.70
N HIS A 996 4.38 -35.71 17.50
CA HIS A 996 4.10 -36.73 18.51
C HIS A 996 5.06 -36.66 19.71
N GLU A 997 6.34 -36.37 19.49
CA GLU A 997 7.32 -36.20 20.56
C GLU A 997 6.95 -35.03 21.49
N ASN A 998 6.57 -33.88 20.91
CA ASN A 998 6.13 -32.70 21.68
C ASN A 998 4.86 -32.93 22.50
N ARG A 999 3.99 -33.88 22.09
CA ARG A 999 2.73 -34.16 22.78
C ARG A 999 2.88 -35.15 23.95
N HIS A 1000 3.88 -36.01 23.90
CA HIS A 1000 4.06 -37.08 24.89
C HIS A 1000 5.02 -36.74 26.05
N GLY A 1001 5.63 -35.55 26.05
CA GLY A 1001 6.48 -35.05 27.14
C GLY A 1001 7.83 -35.74 27.17
N GLY A 1002 8.92 -34.97 27.21
CA GLY A 1002 10.30 -35.43 27.11
C GLY A 1002 10.81 -36.29 28.29
N GLY A 1003 10.25 -37.48 28.48
CA GLY A 1003 10.82 -38.54 29.32
C GLY A 1003 11.84 -39.33 28.50
N LYS A 1004 13.13 -39.06 28.71
CA LYS A 1004 14.25 -39.77 28.04
C LYS A 1004 14.42 -41.27 28.42
N ASN A 1005 13.45 -41.88 29.11
CA ASN A 1005 13.65 -43.15 29.81
C ASN A 1005 12.63 -44.26 29.50
N ASP A 1006 11.99 -44.27 28.33
CA ASP A 1006 11.38 -45.51 27.84
C ASP A 1006 11.85 -45.84 26.43
N SER A 1007 12.66 -46.88 26.35
CA SER A 1007 13.16 -47.54 25.14
C SER A 1007 12.09 -48.38 24.42
N ALA A 1008 10.81 -48.05 24.60
CA ALA A 1008 9.69 -48.63 23.89
C ALA A 1008 9.28 -47.74 22.70
N GLN A 1009 9.97 -47.92 21.57
CA GLN A 1009 9.51 -47.62 20.20
C GLN A 1009 8.51 -46.44 20.05
N ASN A 1010 9.02 -45.21 20.08
CA ASN A 1010 8.33 -44.00 19.61
C ASN A 1010 8.19 -43.96 18.06
N THR A 1011 7.77 -45.08 17.46
CA THR A 1011 7.35 -45.11 16.05
C THR A 1011 5.90 -44.62 15.97
N PRO A 1012 5.56 -43.61 15.14
CA PRO A 1012 4.20 -43.17 14.91
C PRO A 1012 3.42 -44.39 14.45
N THR A 1013 2.46 -44.78 15.27
CA THR A 1013 1.61 -45.93 15.00
C THR A 1013 0.70 -45.55 13.83
N SER A 1014 0.58 -46.46 12.87
CA SER A 1014 -0.25 -46.24 11.68
C SER A 1014 -1.66 -45.78 12.09
N ALA A 1015 -2.11 -44.65 11.54
CA ALA A 1015 -3.39 -44.04 11.88
C ALA A 1015 -4.47 -44.48 10.87
N TRP A 1016 -5.60 -44.97 11.38
CA TRP A 1016 -6.76 -45.32 10.57
C TRP A 1016 -7.76 -44.16 10.55
N LEU A 1017 -8.00 -43.59 9.36
CA LEU A 1017 -9.00 -42.54 9.16
C LEU A 1017 -9.94 -42.93 8.02
N ASN A 1018 -11.25 -42.96 8.28
CA ASN A 1018 -12.29 -43.26 7.28
C ASN A 1018 -12.01 -44.55 6.48
N GLY A 1019 -11.54 -45.61 7.15
CA GLY A 1019 -11.23 -46.89 6.52
C GLY A 1019 -9.91 -46.94 5.72
N THR A 1020 -9.12 -45.86 5.70
CA THR A 1020 -7.79 -45.82 5.06
C THR A 1020 -6.71 -45.78 6.13
N ASN A 1021 -5.65 -46.59 5.95
CA ASN A 1021 -4.49 -46.58 6.84
C ASN A 1021 -3.43 -45.61 6.28
N TYR A 1022 -2.91 -44.76 7.17
CA TYR A 1022 -1.82 -43.85 6.90
C TYR A 1022 -0.66 -44.15 7.84
N ASP A 1023 0.55 -44.14 7.31
CA ASP A 1023 1.79 -44.34 8.08
C ASP A 1023 1.88 -43.34 9.26
N CYS A 1024 1.45 -42.09 9.06
CA CYS A 1024 1.23 -41.12 10.12
C CYS A 1024 0.16 -40.08 9.73
N MET A 1025 -0.58 -39.57 10.72
CA MET A 1025 -1.58 -38.52 10.55
C MET A 1025 -1.35 -37.37 11.54
N ILE A 1026 -1.20 -36.16 11.00
CA ILE A 1026 -1.14 -34.92 11.78
C ILE A 1026 -2.38 -34.04 11.52
N PRO A 1027 -2.72 -33.11 12.43
CA PRO A 1027 -4.03 -32.44 12.42
C PRO A 1027 -4.39 -31.69 11.13
N TRP A 1028 -3.42 -31.06 10.45
CA TRP A 1028 -3.70 -30.31 9.24
C TRP A 1028 -4.04 -31.21 8.05
N MET A 1029 -3.36 -32.36 7.91
CA MET A 1029 -3.65 -33.34 6.86
C MET A 1029 -5.03 -33.98 7.09
N GLU A 1030 -5.37 -34.26 8.36
CA GLU A 1030 -6.70 -34.74 8.72
C GLU A 1030 -7.79 -33.71 8.34
N LYS A 1031 -7.55 -32.41 8.57
CA LYS A 1031 -8.46 -31.34 8.16
C LYS A 1031 -8.66 -31.30 6.64
N LEU A 1032 -7.60 -31.45 5.84
CA LEU A 1032 -7.70 -31.52 4.39
C LEU A 1032 -8.46 -32.79 3.93
N LEU A 1033 -8.26 -33.94 4.57
CA LEU A 1033 -8.97 -35.19 4.28
C LEU A 1033 -10.47 -35.10 4.64
N LYS A 1034 -10.82 -34.29 5.63
CA LYS A 1034 -12.22 -33.93 5.92
C LYS A 1034 -12.77 -32.95 4.87
N ALA A 1035 -11.96 -31.96 4.46
CA ALA A 1035 -12.34 -31.00 3.42
C ALA A 1035 -12.60 -31.68 2.07
N SER A 1036 -11.79 -32.68 1.67
CA SER A 1036 -11.99 -33.44 0.44
C SER A 1036 -13.29 -34.25 0.40
N ALA A 1037 -13.90 -34.51 1.55
CA ALA A 1037 -15.16 -35.22 1.67
C ALA A 1037 -16.39 -34.30 1.72
N SER A 1038 -16.18 -33.00 1.85
CA SER A 1038 -17.21 -32.01 2.18
C SER A 1038 -17.29 -30.85 1.19
N TYR A 1039 -16.94 -31.09 -0.08
CA TYR A 1039 -17.03 -30.05 -1.11
C TYR A 1039 -18.48 -29.59 -1.32
N PRO A 1040 -18.80 -28.30 -1.10
CA PRO A 1040 -20.17 -27.80 -1.21
C PRO A 1040 -20.64 -27.66 -2.67
N LYS A 1041 -21.96 -27.63 -2.87
CA LYS A 1041 -22.57 -27.42 -4.20
C LYS A 1041 -22.76 -25.95 -4.55
N ASP A 1042 -23.04 -25.10 -3.58
CA ASP A 1042 -23.28 -23.67 -3.80
C ASP A 1042 -21.96 -22.87 -3.80
N LYS A 1043 -21.88 -21.86 -4.67
CA LYS A 1043 -20.66 -21.03 -4.83
C LYS A 1043 -20.23 -20.37 -3.52
N LYS A 1044 -21.18 -19.92 -2.68
CA LYS A 1044 -20.88 -19.25 -1.41
C LYS A 1044 -20.10 -20.17 -0.47
N SER A 1045 -20.59 -21.38 -0.23
CA SER A 1045 -19.87 -22.35 0.59
C SER A 1045 -18.63 -22.91 -0.08
N GLN A 1046 -18.57 -22.98 -1.43
CA GLN A 1046 -17.32 -23.28 -2.13
C GLN A 1046 -16.23 -22.23 -1.86
N THR A 1047 -16.59 -20.94 -1.82
CA THR A 1047 -15.66 -19.85 -1.45
C THR A 1047 -15.15 -20.01 -0.03
N GLN A 1048 -16.02 -20.34 0.93
CA GLN A 1048 -15.62 -20.61 2.33
C GLN A 1048 -14.71 -21.84 2.42
N TRP A 1049 -15.03 -22.91 1.67
CA TRP A 1049 -14.22 -24.12 1.60
C TRP A 1049 -12.82 -23.79 1.05
N MET A 1050 -12.75 -23.01 -0.03
CA MET A 1050 -11.50 -22.60 -0.66
C MET A 1050 -10.64 -21.76 0.28
N THR A 1051 -11.21 -20.75 0.97
CA THR A 1051 -10.47 -19.96 1.97
C THR A 1051 -9.88 -20.86 3.06
N ASN A 1052 -10.64 -21.84 3.56
CA ASN A 1052 -10.14 -22.77 4.58
C ASN A 1052 -9.03 -23.69 4.06
N VAL A 1053 -9.14 -24.19 2.83
CA VAL A 1053 -8.10 -25.00 2.20
C VAL A 1053 -6.82 -24.17 2.01
N LEU A 1054 -6.91 -23.00 1.39
CA LEU A 1054 -5.77 -22.11 1.18
C LEU A 1054 -5.10 -21.69 2.48
N TYR A 1055 -5.89 -21.41 3.53
CA TYR A 1055 -5.39 -21.09 4.87
C TYR A 1055 -4.53 -22.22 5.46
N ILE A 1056 -4.91 -23.48 5.24
CA ILE A 1056 -4.11 -24.63 5.68
C ILE A 1056 -2.88 -24.82 4.79
N LEU A 1057 -3.03 -24.70 3.46
CA LEU A 1057 -1.93 -24.95 2.52
C LEU A 1057 -0.81 -23.91 2.67
N GLU A 1058 -1.15 -22.63 2.84
CA GLU A 1058 -0.14 -21.59 3.03
C GLU A 1058 0.63 -21.76 4.35
N GLU A 1059 -0.04 -22.20 5.42
CA GLU A 1059 0.60 -22.42 6.72
C GLU A 1059 1.58 -23.61 6.70
N GLU A 1060 1.23 -24.69 6.00
CA GLU A 1060 1.92 -25.98 6.12
C GLU A 1060 2.83 -26.29 4.92
N ILE A 1061 2.62 -25.64 3.77
CA ILE A 1061 3.42 -25.84 2.56
C ILE A 1061 4.35 -24.64 2.37
N PRO A 1062 5.68 -24.85 2.33
CA PRO A 1062 6.61 -23.78 2.03
C PRO A 1062 6.28 -23.09 0.71
N LEU A 1063 6.23 -21.76 0.74
CA LEU A 1063 5.83 -20.89 -0.36
C LEU A 1063 6.45 -21.27 -1.73
N PRO A 1064 7.76 -21.62 -1.85
CA PRO A 1064 8.35 -22.04 -3.12
C PRO A 1064 7.68 -23.24 -3.77
N GLN A 1065 7.27 -24.21 -2.95
CA GLN A 1065 6.59 -25.42 -3.44
C GLN A 1065 5.16 -25.11 -3.83
N LEU A 1066 4.48 -24.24 -3.08
CA LEU A 1066 3.15 -23.76 -3.42
C LEU A 1066 3.16 -22.98 -4.75
N LEU A 1067 4.08 -22.03 -4.93
CA LEU A 1067 4.21 -21.27 -6.18
C LEU A 1067 4.52 -22.17 -7.38
N LYS A 1068 5.41 -23.15 -7.23
CA LYS A 1068 5.71 -24.11 -8.29
C LYS A 1068 4.49 -24.98 -8.64
N PHE A 1069 3.74 -25.42 -7.64
CA PHE A 1069 2.51 -26.19 -7.83
C PHE A 1069 1.44 -25.38 -8.57
N LEU A 1070 1.23 -24.12 -8.17
CA LEU A 1070 0.28 -23.21 -8.83
C LEU A 1070 0.66 -22.97 -10.30
N GLY A 1071 1.96 -22.90 -10.62
CA GLY A 1071 2.45 -22.57 -11.95
C GLY A 1071 2.43 -21.06 -12.20
N GLU A 1072 3.48 -20.55 -12.86
CA GLU A 1072 3.73 -19.11 -13.07
C GLU A 1072 2.58 -18.36 -13.75
N GLU A 1073 1.75 -19.05 -14.53
CA GLU A 1073 0.60 -18.47 -15.23
C GLU A 1073 -0.62 -18.22 -14.33
N ASN A 1074 -0.61 -18.72 -13.08
CA ASN A 1074 -1.78 -18.72 -12.19
C ASN A 1074 -1.59 -17.93 -10.90
N TYR A 1075 -0.49 -17.20 -10.73
CA TYR A 1075 -0.31 -16.35 -9.56
C TYR A 1075 0.44 -15.06 -9.88
N VAL A 1076 0.31 -14.09 -8.98
CA VAL A 1076 1.19 -12.91 -8.91
C VAL A 1076 1.64 -12.79 -7.46
N PHE A 1077 2.96 -12.73 -7.24
CA PHE A 1077 3.53 -12.55 -5.92
C PHE A 1077 4.44 -11.32 -5.89
N PHE A 1078 4.28 -10.45 -4.90
CA PHE A 1078 5.14 -9.27 -4.73
C PHE A 1078 5.18 -8.79 -3.29
N VAL A 1079 6.20 -8.00 -2.97
CA VAL A 1079 6.37 -7.34 -1.68
C VAL A 1079 6.25 -5.83 -1.86
N ARG A 1080 5.54 -5.22 -0.93
CA ARG A 1080 5.23 -3.81 -0.88
C ARG A 1080 5.78 -3.24 0.43
N ILE A 1081 6.59 -2.19 0.37
CA ILE A 1081 7.18 -1.55 1.55
C ILE A 1081 6.60 -0.15 1.67
N ASN A 1082 5.72 0.02 2.65
CA ASN A 1082 5.14 1.28 3.07
C ASN A 1082 5.79 1.81 4.35
N GLY A 1083 5.64 3.11 4.58
CA GLY A 1083 6.23 3.85 5.69
C GLY A 1083 7.22 4.89 5.18
N PHE A 1084 7.64 5.79 6.08
CA PHE A 1084 8.57 6.85 5.77
C PHE A 1084 10.01 6.36 5.92
N ARG A 1085 10.77 6.29 4.83
CA ARG A 1085 12.18 5.93 4.82
C ARG A 1085 13.05 7.14 5.17
N SER A 1086 13.39 7.26 6.45
CA SER A 1086 14.31 8.28 6.94
C SER A 1086 15.68 8.16 6.27
N GLY A 1087 16.22 9.28 5.80
CA GLY A 1087 17.48 9.35 5.06
C GLY A 1087 17.37 9.15 3.55
N ASP A 1088 16.17 8.99 3.00
CA ASP A 1088 15.88 8.88 1.56
C ASP A 1088 15.07 10.11 1.09
N GLU A 1089 15.50 10.77 0.01
CA GLU A 1089 14.81 11.96 -0.53
C GLU A 1089 13.44 11.64 -1.14
N ASP A 1090 13.26 10.38 -1.55
CA ASP A 1090 11.98 9.82 -2.00
C ASP A 1090 11.36 8.92 -0.90
N GLY A 1091 11.71 9.17 0.36
CA GLY A 1091 11.38 8.30 1.49
C GLY A 1091 9.90 8.20 1.83
N ASP A 1092 9.05 9.09 1.31
CA ASP A 1092 7.60 9.06 1.47
C ASP A 1092 6.87 8.29 0.36
N LEU A 1093 7.57 7.86 -0.69
CA LEU A 1093 7.00 7.06 -1.77
C LEU A 1093 6.96 5.57 -1.38
N GLU A 1094 5.90 4.86 -1.76
CA GLU A 1094 5.81 3.40 -1.60
C GLU A 1094 6.83 2.68 -2.50
N TYR A 1095 7.50 1.64 -1.97
CA TYR A 1095 8.36 0.78 -2.78
C TYR A 1095 7.64 -0.52 -3.16
N PHE A 1096 7.72 -0.87 -4.45
CA PHE A 1096 7.25 -2.14 -5.01
C PHE A 1096 8.43 -3.01 -5.43
N SER A 1097 8.42 -4.26 -4.97
CA SER A 1097 9.38 -5.27 -5.39
C SER A 1097 9.11 -5.70 -6.84
N ASN A 1098 10.04 -6.48 -7.41
CA ASN A 1098 9.71 -7.26 -8.60
C ASN A 1098 8.57 -8.23 -8.29
N THR A 1099 7.75 -8.56 -9.29
CA THR A 1099 6.68 -9.55 -9.18
C THR A 1099 7.18 -10.91 -9.65
N LEU A 1100 6.81 -11.98 -8.94
CA LEU A 1100 6.91 -13.36 -9.43
C LEU A 1100 5.56 -13.78 -10.03
N GLY A 1101 5.61 -14.67 -11.02
CA GLY A 1101 4.45 -15.04 -11.84
C GLY A 1101 4.35 -14.21 -13.12
N ASP A 1102 3.78 -14.82 -14.15
CA ASP A 1102 3.61 -14.29 -15.50
C ASP A 1102 2.24 -14.72 -16.07
N PRO A 1103 1.13 -14.24 -15.49
CA PRO A 1103 -0.19 -14.57 -15.97
C PRO A 1103 -0.52 -13.85 -17.27
N LYS A 1104 -0.71 -14.60 -18.35
CA LYS A 1104 -1.10 -14.05 -19.66
C LYS A 1104 -2.57 -13.61 -19.75
N LYS A 1105 -3.39 -14.02 -18.79
CA LYS A 1105 -4.84 -13.75 -18.70
C LYS A 1105 -5.20 -13.40 -17.26
N ASN A 1106 -6.37 -12.80 -17.05
CA ASN A 1106 -6.96 -12.61 -15.72
C ASN A 1106 -6.17 -11.68 -14.78
N MET A 1107 -5.24 -10.88 -15.30
CA MET A 1107 -4.47 -9.91 -14.53
C MET A 1107 -5.34 -8.85 -13.84
N ASP A 1108 -6.47 -8.48 -14.47
CA ASP A 1108 -7.43 -7.51 -13.92
C ASP A 1108 -7.99 -7.94 -12.55
N TYR A 1109 -7.91 -9.23 -12.23
CA TYR A 1109 -8.39 -9.79 -10.96
C TYR A 1109 -7.30 -10.00 -9.91
N ALA A 1110 -6.03 -9.65 -10.21
CA ALA A 1110 -4.92 -9.91 -9.30
C ALA A 1110 -5.07 -9.19 -7.95
N SER A 1111 -5.74 -8.04 -7.91
CA SER A 1111 -6.04 -7.32 -6.65
C SER A 1111 -7.28 -7.84 -5.90
N GLY A 1112 -7.99 -8.83 -6.44
CA GLY A 1112 -9.33 -9.23 -5.98
C GLY A 1112 -10.45 -8.57 -6.80
N LEU A 1113 -11.64 -9.17 -6.77
CA LEU A 1113 -12.85 -8.66 -7.44
C LEU A 1113 -13.34 -7.37 -6.79
N ILE A 1114 -13.36 -7.28 -5.46
CA ILE A 1114 -13.82 -6.07 -4.76
C ILE A 1114 -12.95 -4.86 -5.13
N ALA A 1115 -11.62 -5.03 -5.15
CA ALA A 1115 -10.69 -3.99 -5.57
C ALA A 1115 -10.84 -3.62 -7.05
N MET A 1116 -11.10 -4.60 -7.92
CA MET A 1116 -11.40 -4.36 -9.34
C MET A 1116 -12.64 -3.46 -9.49
N PHE A 1117 -13.72 -3.74 -8.74
CA PHE A 1117 -14.93 -2.92 -8.77
C PHE A 1117 -14.73 -1.54 -8.14
N ALA A 1118 -13.89 -1.40 -7.11
CA ALA A 1118 -13.54 -0.11 -6.55
C ALA A 1118 -12.88 0.79 -7.61
N ASN A 1119 -11.91 0.24 -8.36
CA ASN A 1119 -11.27 0.97 -9.46
C ASN A 1119 -12.28 1.31 -10.58
N LYS A 1120 -13.10 0.34 -11.00
CA LYS A 1120 -14.08 0.53 -12.08
C LYS A 1120 -15.16 1.57 -11.75
N THR A 1121 -15.60 1.63 -10.50
CA THR A 1121 -16.67 2.54 -10.04
C THR A 1121 -16.14 3.85 -9.48
N ARG A 1122 -14.82 3.94 -9.21
CA ARG A 1122 -14.15 5.01 -8.46
C ARG A 1122 -14.66 5.20 -7.03
N ILE A 1123 -15.45 4.26 -6.51
CA ILE A 1123 -15.82 4.20 -5.10
C ILE A 1123 -14.60 3.78 -4.29
N SER A 1124 -14.37 4.43 -3.15
CA SER A 1124 -13.26 4.06 -2.26
C SER A 1124 -13.23 2.54 -1.99
N PRO A 1125 -12.06 1.87 -2.12
CA PRO A 1125 -11.93 0.45 -1.78
C PRO A 1125 -12.36 0.14 -0.34
N ILE A 1126 -12.20 1.09 0.59
CA ILE A 1126 -12.60 0.96 1.99
C ILE A 1126 -14.14 0.97 2.13
N GLU A 1127 -14.85 1.63 1.21
CA GLU A 1127 -16.32 1.59 1.18
C GLU A 1127 -16.84 0.28 0.61
N LEU A 1128 -16.21 -0.27 -0.43
CA LEU A 1128 -16.63 -1.56 -0.98
C LEU A 1128 -16.25 -2.74 -0.08
N ASP A 1129 -15.10 -2.65 0.61
CA ASP A 1129 -14.65 -3.63 1.58
C ASP A 1129 -14.84 -3.10 3.02
N ARG A 1130 -16.01 -3.30 3.62
CA ARG A 1130 -16.37 -2.89 4.99
C ARG A 1130 -16.04 -3.95 6.05
N SER A 1131 -14.97 -4.71 5.85
CA SER A 1131 -14.53 -5.73 6.79
C SER A 1131 -14.46 -5.22 8.23
N GLN A 1132 -14.98 -6.00 9.18
CA GLN A 1132 -15.03 -5.72 10.62
C GLN A 1132 -13.93 -6.45 11.40
N GLY A 1133 -13.05 -7.21 10.73
CA GLY A 1133 -11.94 -7.88 11.37
C GLY A 1133 -10.98 -6.89 12.06
N SER A 1134 -10.43 -7.25 13.22
CA SER A 1134 -9.55 -6.42 14.05
C SER A 1134 -8.20 -6.01 13.45
N PHE A 1135 -7.93 -6.29 12.18
CA PHE A 1135 -6.58 -6.08 11.63
C PHE A 1135 -6.46 -4.71 10.96
N ARG A 1136 -7.58 -4.01 10.80
CA ARG A 1136 -7.69 -2.73 10.11
C ARG A 1136 -7.50 -1.54 11.04
#